data_AF-A0A7Y3IBV9-F1
#
_entry.id   AF-A0A7Y3IBV9-F1
#
_cell.length_a   1.000
_cell.length_b   1.000
_cell.length_c   1.000
_cell.angle_alpha   90.00
_cell.angle_beta   90.00
_cell.angle_gamma   90.00
#
_symmetry.space_group_name_H-M   'P 1'
#
loop_
_entity.id
_entity.type
_entity.pdbx_description
1 polymer ?
#
loop_
_entity_poly.entity_id
_entity_poly.type
_entity_poly.pdbx_seq_one_letter_code
_entity_poly.pdbx_strand_id
1 'polypeptide(L)'
;AYLGIDVGSTTTKLVVLDGGKSLLESHYLRAHGRPRQTLLGAVEGLSERHPGLEIAGVGLTGSGGGPIARIVGGIHVNELVTQSRAVGEYYPHARTVIELGGQDSKFLSVEWDDSSQQMVLLDFAMNGVCAAGTGSFLDQQAERLGISIDEEFQAVALASENPARVAGRCTVFAKSDMIHLQQQGTPLSDILAGLCLALARNFKTVIGKGKKFTPPILFQGGVACNEAVVRAFRSVLRCGPGDLIVPEHHLIMPALGAALTAMDEAREGRPHPFHGFERLADSIRKPTKEKVLPQLDARDPVPASALTAEAWPTQQGMVEAYLGVDVGSISTCLVLVDEQNRLLARRYGLTAGNPLEAVRAGLLALEEDLDFEVRVLGAGATGSGRYLTGHFIGADVIRNEITAQARAAAAIDPDVDTIFEIGGQDSKYIRMHNGAVVDFAMNNACAAGTGSFLEEQAERLDISIKEDFARMALAAPTPACLGERCTVFMESDVVHHQQRGATVEDLTAGLAYSIVHNYLNRVVNGREIGRRVLFQGGVALNHSVASAFEQVLGQDVIVPPQTDVMGAIGAAILAREAREARGTGGDSTFRGFNLTEREYDASTFICKACPNLCEIKKVVLGDEPPIYYGARCDKFEEAGRGPKNLQEGIRDLFAEREALLLADYEEPAGRTPGRRRVGIPRSLIFNELFPYWRAFFAELGMDVVLSGSTSPKTIRDTQDHAEPECCLPVKLVYGHVLDLMERDLDYVFLPSILDREDPPPGQTHNHYCPLIPASSQLVASHLDIEGSGAQPLLFPLHMQQEQIRAKELKPLARQLGLPLSALKAATRAGERAQARFYGRVRERGERALASLSPDTPAVVLVGRPYNTCDLAVCQDLPLKLRKMGALPIPIDMLPLRSVDIHERHADMFWRSGQDILAAGKIIADDERLQAIYLTSFDCGPDSFLVSFFRRMLGDKPFLELEVDDHTAEAGIVTRCEAFLDSLNLSARA
;
A
#
# COMPACT_ATOMS: atom_id res chain seq x y z
N ALA A 1 26.53 -15.72 41.05
CA ALA A 1 25.33 -15.45 40.22
C ALA A 1 25.69 -15.53 38.75
N TYR A 2 24.70 -15.80 37.90
CA TYR A 2 24.81 -15.81 36.45
C TYR A 2 23.91 -14.73 35.88
N LEU A 3 24.45 -13.91 34.99
CA LEU A 3 23.70 -12.83 34.34
C LEU A 3 23.25 -13.27 32.96
N GLY A 4 22.01 -12.96 32.63
CA GLY A 4 21.43 -13.11 31.31
C GLY A 4 21.05 -11.75 30.76
N ILE A 5 21.58 -11.40 29.60
CA ILE A 5 21.33 -10.12 28.95
C ILE A 5 20.74 -10.39 27.57
N ASP A 6 19.54 -9.89 27.32
CA ASP A 6 18.92 -9.89 25.98
C ASP A 6 18.84 -8.44 25.51
N VAL A 7 19.60 -8.11 24.46
CA VAL A 7 19.55 -6.79 23.83
C VAL A 7 18.83 -6.93 22.50
N GLY A 8 17.52 -6.70 22.55
CA GLY A 8 16.64 -6.72 21.40
C GLY A 8 16.66 -5.41 20.60
N SER A 9 15.72 -5.30 19.67
CA SER A 9 15.58 -4.13 18.80
C SER A 9 14.97 -2.92 19.51
N THR A 10 14.00 -3.14 20.39
CA THR A 10 13.29 -2.08 21.14
C THR A 10 13.50 -2.16 22.64
N THR A 11 14.02 -3.28 23.16
CA THR A 11 14.12 -3.53 24.60
C THR A 11 15.48 -4.10 24.99
N THR A 12 15.87 -3.83 26.23
CA THR A 12 17.02 -4.44 26.90
C THR A 12 16.52 -5.13 28.15
N LYS A 13 16.91 -6.39 28.32
CA LYS A 13 16.49 -7.23 29.44
C LYS A 13 17.70 -7.71 30.19
N LEU A 14 17.63 -7.65 31.51
CA LEU A 14 18.66 -8.15 32.41
C LEU A 14 18.02 -9.15 33.37
N VAL A 15 18.67 -10.29 33.55
CA VAL A 15 18.26 -11.34 34.49
C VAL A 15 19.46 -11.71 35.35
N VAL A 16 19.23 -11.89 36.64
CA VAL A 16 20.24 -12.35 37.61
C VAL A 16 19.76 -13.64 38.25
N LEU A 17 20.46 -14.73 38.00
CA LEU A 17 20.21 -16.04 38.61
C LEU A 17 21.24 -16.38 39.67
N ASP A 18 20.81 -17.01 40.76
CA ASP A 18 21.74 -17.63 41.71
C ASP A 18 22.30 -18.97 41.19
N GLY A 19 23.18 -19.61 41.96
CA GLY A 19 23.74 -20.92 41.60
C GLY A 19 22.73 -22.08 41.60
N GLY A 20 21.57 -21.87 42.21
CA GLY A 20 20.43 -22.80 42.29
C GLY A 20 19.34 -22.55 41.24
N LYS A 21 19.58 -21.66 40.26
CA LYS A 21 18.64 -21.23 39.21
C LYS A 21 17.47 -20.36 39.68
N SER A 22 17.51 -19.84 40.91
CA SER A 22 16.48 -18.93 41.42
C SER A 22 16.69 -17.53 40.86
N LEU A 23 15.59 -16.89 40.44
CA LEU A 23 15.59 -15.53 39.91
C LEU A 23 15.73 -14.52 41.05
N LEU A 24 16.86 -13.80 41.09
CA LEU A 24 17.13 -12.78 42.10
C LEU A 24 16.61 -11.41 41.67
N GLU A 25 16.74 -11.08 40.39
CA GLU A 25 16.35 -9.78 39.82
C GLU A 25 16.11 -9.93 38.32
N SER A 26 15.14 -9.17 37.81
CA SER A 26 14.89 -9.04 36.38
C SER A 26 14.47 -7.63 35.99
N HIS A 27 14.95 -7.17 34.84
CA HIS A 27 14.56 -5.89 34.23
C HIS A 27 14.07 -6.13 32.80
N TYR A 28 13.02 -5.40 32.43
CA TYR A 28 12.54 -5.26 31.07
C TYR A 28 12.41 -3.77 30.77
N LEU A 29 13.32 -3.23 29.95
CA LEU A 29 13.45 -1.79 29.74
C LEU A 29 13.34 -1.48 28.25
N ARG A 30 12.53 -0.47 27.89
CA ARG A 30 12.51 0.09 26.53
C ARG A 30 13.84 0.82 26.29
N ALA A 31 14.49 0.55 25.16
CA ALA A 31 15.82 1.05 24.85
C ALA A 31 15.82 2.45 24.21
N HIS A 32 14.71 2.87 23.57
CA HIS A 32 14.57 4.17 22.88
C HIS A 32 15.81 4.57 22.04
N GLY A 33 16.32 3.61 21.24
CA GLY A 33 17.49 3.83 20.39
C GLY A 33 18.84 3.91 21.11
N ARG A 34 18.87 3.70 22.43
CA ARG A 34 20.06 3.85 23.30
C ARG A 34 20.42 2.55 24.06
N PRO A 35 20.49 1.37 23.40
CA PRO A 35 20.62 0.09 24.08
C PRO A 35 21.85 -0.03 24.99
N ARG A 36 22.99 0.58 24.63
CA ARG A 36 24.18 0.58 25.49
C ARG A 36 23.99 1.38 26.77
N GLN A 37 23.29 2.52 26.70
CA GLN A 37 23.01 3.38 27.84
C GLN A 37 21.93 2.75 28.73
N THR A 38 20.89 2.17 28.14
CA THR A 38 19.84 1.44 28.86
C THR A 38 20.42 0.25 29.62
N LEU A 39 21.30 -0.53 28.98
CA LEU A 39 21.99 -1.63 29.66
C LEU A 39 22.86 -1.12 30.81
N LEU A 40 23.62 -0.03 30.59
CA LEU A 40 24.46 0.58 31.63
C LEU A 40 23.61 1.01 32.84
N GLY A 41 22.48 1.67 32.61
CA GLY A 41 21.53 2.03 33.67
C GLY A 41 20.93 0.83 34.40
N ALA A 42 20.68 -0.29 33.70
CA ALA A 42 20.16 -1.52 34.31
C ALA A 42 21.17 -2.18 35.25
N VAL A 43 22.47 -2.12 34.91
CA VAL A 43 23.56 -2.72 35.70
C VAL A 43 24.12 -1.76 36.75
N GLU A 44 23.90 -0.45 36.61
CA GLU A 44 24.25 0.54 37.62
C GLU A 44 23.55 0.23 38.96
N GLY A 45 24.32 0.27 40.04
CA GLY A 45 23.84 -0.07 41.38
C GLY A 45 23.57 -1.56 41.63
N LEU A 46 23.88 -2.47 40.69
CA LEU A 46 23.64 -3.91 40.89
C LEU A 46 24.37 -4.46 42.12
N SER A 47 25.61 -4.02 42.35
CA SER A 47 26.41 -4.39 43.53
C SER A 47 25.89 -3.77 44.84
N GLU A 48 25.14 -2.67 44.76
CA GLU A 48 24.50 -2.03 45.92
C GLU A 48 23.19 -2.76 46.28
N ARG A 49 22.41 -3.15 45.28
CA ARG A 49 21.16 -3.91 45.45
C ARG A 49 21.39 -5.33 45.94
N HIS A 50 22.51 -5.95 45.53
CA HIS A 50 22.92 -7.29 45.97
C HIS A 50 24.34 -7.27 46.55
N PRO A 51 24.51 -6.89 47.83
CA PRO A 51 25.82 -6.88 48.49
C PRO A 51 26.46 -8.28 48.49
N GLY A 52 27.70 -8.39 47.99
CA GLY A 52 28.43 -9.67 47.91
C GLY A 52 28.11 -10.52 46.67
N LEU A 53 27.40 -9.96 45.68
CA LEU A 53 27.13 -10.63 44.40
C LEU A 53 28.42 -10.83 43.58
N GLU A 54 28.88 -12.08 43.49
CA GLU A 54 29.95 -12.47 42.55
C GLU A 54 29.38 -12.99 41.23
N ILE A 55 29.83 -12.43 40.11
CA ILE A 55 29.39 -12.82 38.77
C ILE A 55 30.25 -13.99 38.27
N ALA A 56 29.66 -15.18 38.21
CA ALA A 56 30.31 -16.41 37.77
C ALA A 56 30.26 -16.61 36.25
N GLY A 57 29.30 -15.97 35.57
CA GLY A 57 29.17 -16.04 34.12
C GLY A 57 28.12 -15.04 33.60
N VAL A 58 28.30 -14.62 32.35
CA VAL A 58 27.37 -13.72 31.66
C VAL A 58 27.03 -14.32 30.31
N GLY A 59 25.73 -14.53 30.06
CA GLY A 59 25.18 -14.91 28.77
C GLY A 59 24.52 -13.72 28.10
N LEU A 60 24.77 -13.55 26.81
CA LEU A 60 24.22 -12.48 25.99
C LEU A 60 23.48 -13.06 24.79
N THR A 61 22.32 -12.49 24.48
CA THR A 61 21.47 -12.88 23.35
C THR A 61 20.79 -11.65 22.74
N GLY A 62 19.97 -11.86 21.71
CA GLY A 62 19.30 -10.80 20.96
C GLY A 62 20.20 -10.14 19.91
N SER A 63 19.60 -9.27 19.08
CA SER A 63 20.29 -8.64 17.94
C SER A 63 21.49 -7.78 18.34
N GLY A 64 21.45 -7.14 19.51
CA GLY A 64 22.54 -6.36 20.09
C GLY A 64 23.49 -7.14 21.02
N GLY A 65 23.21 -8.42 21.29
CA GLY A 65 23.99 -9.24 22.23
C GLY A 65 25.44 -9.44 21.79
N GLY A 66 25.66 -9.71 20.51
CA GLY A 66 27.00 -9.95 19.95
C GLY A 66 27.95 -8.74 20.07
N PRO A 67 27.56 -7.53 19.61
CA PRO A 67 28.33 -6.31 19.81
C PRO A 67 28.68 -6.04 21.28
N ILE A 68 27.74 -6.26 22.20
CA ILE A 68 27.97 -6.03 23.63
C ILE A 68 28.90 -7.08 24.23
N ALA A 69 28.76 -8.36 23.83
CA ALA A 69 29.64 -9.44 24.27
C ALA A 69 31.12 -9.16 23.92
N ARG A 70 31.38 -8.51 22.78
CA ARG A 70 32.75 -8.06 22.40
C ARG A 70 33.32 -6.98 23.31
N ILE A 71 32.46 -6.20 23.97
CA ILE A 71 32.84 -5.09 24.86
C ILE A 71 33.06 -5.61 26.28
N VAL A 72 32.08 -6.32 26.83
CA VAL A 72 32.04 -6.72 28.25
C VAL A 72 32.51 -8.16 28.50
N GLY A 73 32.73 -8.96 27.45
CA GLY A 73 32.99 -10.40 27.59
C GLY A 73 31.70 -11.21 27.79
N GLY A 74 31.83 -12.48 28.19
CA GLY A 74 30.72 -13.42 28.30
C GLY A 74 30.47 -14.25 27.03
N ILE A 75 29.48 -15.14 27.09
CA ILE A 75 29.08 -15.99 25.96
C ILE A 75 27.94 -15.32 25.19
N HIS A 76 28.11 -15.17 23.88
CA HIS A 76 27.00 -14.81 22.99
C HIS A 76 26.32 -16.07 22.46
N VAL A 77 25.04 -16.22 22.71
CA VAL A 77 24.23 -17.40 22.36
C VAL A 77 23.13 -16.99 21.39
N ASN A 78 22.81 -17.87 20.44
CA ASN A 78 21.68 -17.64 19.54
C ASN A 78 20.36 -17.61 20.32
N GLU A 79 19.48 -16.67 19.96
CA GLU A 79 18.24 -16.45 20.69
C GLU A 79 17.30 -17.67 20.71
N LEU A 80 17.18 -18.40 19.60
CA LEU A 80 16.34 -19.60 19.50
C LEU A 80 16.80 -20.68 20.50
N VAL A 81 18.12 -20.79 20.70
CA VAL A 81 18.72 -21.72 21.67
C VAL A 81 18.41 -21.26 23.08
N THR A 82 18.58 -19.97 23.39
CA THR A 82 18.26 -19.44 24.72
C THR A 82 16.77 -19.60 25.06
N GLN A 83 15.86 -19.29 24.12
CA GLN A 83 14.43 -19.49 24.32
C GLN A 83 14.09 -20.96 24.57
N SER A 84 14.61 -21.88 23.75
CA SER A 84 14.40 -23.33 23.93
C SER A 84 14.92 -23.82 25.28
N ARG A 85 16.09 -23.32 25.72
CA ARG A 85 16.69 -23.65 27.01
C ARG A 85 15.85 -23.19 28.20
N ALA A 86 15.30 -21.98 28.13
CA ALA A 86 14.39 -21.46 29.16
C ALA A 86 13.06 -22.24 29.16
N VAL A 87 12.50 -22.52 27.99
CA VAL A 87 11.26 -23.32 27.86
C VAL A 87 11.45 -24.72 28.42
N GLY A 88 12.59 -25.37 28.19
CA GLY A 88 12.90 -26.67 28.80
C GLY A 88 12.95 -26.64 30.33
N GLU A 89 13.42 -25.55 30.93
CA GLU A 89 13.50 -25.43 32.39
C GLU A 89 12.13 -25.23 33.04
N TYR A 90 11.31 -24.34 32.47
CA TYR A 90 10.07 -23.89 33.11
C TYR A 90 8.80 -24.56 32.57
N TYR A 91 8.82 -25.05 31.32
CA TYR A 91 7.65 -25.58 30.61
C TYR A 91 8.01 -26.81 29.73
N PRO A 92 8.50 -27.92 30.31
CA PRO A 92 8.97 -29.09 29.54
C PRO A 92 7.89 -29.76 28.68
N HIS A 93 6.61 -29.52 28.97
CA HIS A 93 5.49 -30.07 28.21
C HIS A 93 5.07 -29.25 26.99
N ALA A 94 5.70 -28.09 26.76
CA ALA A 94 5.39 -27.27 25.59
C ALA A 94 5.62 -28.04 24.28
N ARG A 95 4.84 -27.69 23.25
CA ARG A 95 4.99 -28.23 21.89
C ARG A 95 5.19 -27.15 20.84
N THR A 96 4.67 -25.96 21.12
CA THR A 96 4.81 -24.78 20.27
C THR A 96 5.16 -23.57 21.12
N VAL A 97 6.07 -22.74 20.63
CA VAL A 97 6.35 -21.42 21.20
C VAL A 97 6.07 -20.37 20.12
N ILE A 98 5.25 -19.40 20.48
CA ILE A 98 5.02 -18.16 19.74
C ILE A 98 5.71 -17.08 20.55
N GLU A 99 6.65 -16.36 19.95
CA GLU A 99 7.27 -15.19 20.57
C GLU A 99 7.05 -13.99 19.67
N LEU A 100 6.48 -12.91 20.21
CA LEU A 100 6.32 -11.64 19.50
C LEU A 100 7.07 -10.54 20.25
N GLY A 101 8.21 -10.18 19.69
CA GLY A 101 9.07 -9.09 20.13
C GLY A 101 8.71 -7.77 19.44
N GLY A 102 9.60 -6.79 19.60
CA GLY A 102 9.39 -5.45 19.03
C GLY A 102 9.48 -5.41 17.51
N GLN A 103 10.42 -6.14 16.90
CA GLN A 103 10.67 -6.13 15.44
C GLN A 103 10.79 -7.55 14.87
N ASP A 104 10.73 -8.56 15.73
CA ASP A 104 10.82 -9.95 15.35
C ASP A 104 9.70 -10.77 16.01
N SER A 105 9.33 -11.83 15.30
CA SER A 105 8.26 -12.75 15.65
C SER A 105 8.72 -14.14 15.28
N LYS A 106 8.63 -15.07 16.23
CA LYS A 106 9.23 -16.39 16.14
C LYS A 106 8.20 -17.47 16.42
N PHE A 107 8.26 -18.53 15.63
CA PHE A 107 7.59 -19.80 15.85
C PHE A 107 8.65 -20.86 16.11
N LEU A 108 8.51 -21.60 17.21
CA LEU A 108 9.34 -22.75 17.54
C LEU A 108 8.43 -23.97 17.71
N SER A 109 8.76 -25.06 17.01
CA SER A 109 8.25 -26.40 17.33
C SER A 109 9.28 -27.08 18.19
N VAL A 110 8.90 -27.43 19.42
CA VAL A 110 9.82 -27.96 20.42
C VAL A 110 9.29 -29.27 21.00
N GLU A 111 10.22 -30.13 21.41
CA GLU A 111 9.89 -31.39 22.07
C GLU A 111 10.93 -31.69 23.16
N TRP A 112 10.45 -32.18 24.31
CA TRP A 112 11.31 -32.65 25.36
C TRP A 112 11.89 -34.02 25.01
N ASP A 113 13.21 -34.13 24.98
CA ASP A 113 13.90 -35.39 24.78
C ASP A 113 14.27 -36.01 26.15
N ASP A 114 13.58 -37.10 26.49
CA ASP A 114 13.82 -37.85 27.71
C ASP A 114 15.25 -38.41 27.82
N SER A 115 15.95 -38.60 26.69
CA SER A 115 17.29 -39.18 26.69
C SER A 115 18.37 -38.15 27.04
N SER A 116 18.31 -36.94 26.46
CA SER A 116 19.21 -35.84 26.78
C SER A 116 18.77 -35.01 27.99
N GLN A 117 17.53 -35.18 28.47
CA GLN A 117 16.91 -34.33 29.50
C GLN A 117 16.95 -32.85 29.09
N GLN A 118 16.77 -32.58 27.79
CA GLN A 118 16.81 -31.24 27.21
C GLN A 118 15.66 -31.04 26.24
N MET A 119 15.29 -29.77 26.05
CA MET A 119 14.33 -29.36 25.04
C MET A 119 15.02 -29.30 23.67
N VAL A 120 14.46 -30.01 22.69
CA VAL A 120 14.96 -30.05 21.31
C VAL A 120 14.08 -29.17 20.42
N LEU A 121 14.72 -28.35 19.58
CA LEU A 121 14.06 -27.55 18.56
C LEU A 121 13.89 -28.38 17.28
N LEU A 122 12.66 -28.76 16.95
CA LEU A 122 12.33 -29.59 15.78
C LEU A 122 12.23 -28.78 14.48
N ASP A 123 11.61 -27.61 14.56
CA ASP A 123 11.41 -26.69 13.45
C ASP A 123 11.28 -25.26 13.99
N PHE A 124 11.62 -24.27 13.18
CA PHE A 124 11.44 -22.87 13.52
C PHE A 124 11.07 -22.04 12.30
N ALA A 125 10.40 -20.92 12.54
CA ALA A 125 10.21 -19.87 11.56
C ALA A 125 10.34 -18.53 12.26
N MET A 126 10.82 -17.52 11.53
CA MET A 126 10.88 -16.16 12.00
C MET A 126 10.56 -15.20 10.86
N ASN A 127 10.04 -14.02 11.18
CA ASN A 127 9.82 -13.00 10.17
C ASN A 127 11.17 -12.50 9.64
N GLY A 128 11.15 -11.98 8.42
CA GLY A 128 12.22 -11.11 7.96
C GLY A 128 12.23 -9.80 8.75
N VAL A 129 12.99 -8.82 8.25
CA VAL A 129 13.25 -7.51 8.87
C VAL A 129 12.01 -6.56 8.89
N CYS A 130 10.79 -7.12 8.89
CA CYS A 130 9.54 -6.37 8.75
C CYS A 130 8.79 -6.25 10.09
N ALA A 131 8.43 -5.02 10.48
CA ALA A 131 7.59 -4.71 11.64
C ALA A 131 6.16 -5.27 11.53
N ALA A 132 5.67 -5.59 10.32
CA ALA A 132 4.35 -6.18 10.16
C ALA A 132 4.29 -7.56 10.79
N GLY A 133 3.38 -7.77 11.74
CA GLY A 133 3.32 -9.01 12.51
C GLY A 133 4.10 -8.99 13.83
N THR A 134 4.58 -7.83 14.30
CA THR A 134 5.39 -7.66 15.53
C THR A 134 4.76 -6.66 16.50
N GLY A 135 5.37 -6.42 17.66
CA GLY A 135 4.93 -5.39 18.61
C GLY A 135 4.98 -3.97 18.04
N SER A 136 5.99 -3.64 17.21
CA SER A 136 6.12 -2.32 16.58
C SER A 136 4.93 -1.99 15.67
N PHE A 137 4.25 -3.00 15.11
CA PHE A 137 3.01 -2.77 14.35
C PHE A 137 1.92 -2.14 15.23
N LEU A 138 1.75 -2.64 16.46
CA LEU A 138 0.77 -2.13 17.42
C LEU A 138 1.21 -0.79 18.01
N ASP A 139 2.48 -0.65 18.38
CA ASP A 139 3.04 0.61 18.88
C ASP A 139 2.71 1.76 17.90
N GLN A 140 3.02 1.58 16.61
CA GLN A 140 2.73 2.57 15.55
C GLN A 140 1.24 2.86 15.37
N GLN A 141 0.37 1.86 15.52
CA GLN A 141 -1.07 2.10 15.36
C GLN A 141 -1.69 2.81 16.58
N ALA A 142 -1.20 2.49 17.77
CA ALA A 142 -1.64 3.10 19.03
C ALA A 142 -1.30 4.60 19.06
N GLU A 143 -0.06 4.93 18.75
CA GLU A 143 0.42 6.32 18.70
C GLU A 143 -0.37 7.17 17.68
N ARG A 144 -0.62 6.63 16.48
CA ARG A 144 -1.45 7.29 15.45
C ARG A 144 -2.88 7.60 15.91
N LEU A 145 -3.41 6.79 16.81
CA LEU A 145 -4.73 6.97 17.41
C LEU A 145 -4.69 7.85 18.67
N GLY A 146 -3.49 8.29 19.09
CA GLY A 146 -3.27 9.07 20.29
C GLY A 146 -3.57 8.30 21.57
N ILE A 147 -3.43 6.97 21.56
CA ILE A 147 -3.69 6.11 22.71
C ILE A 147 -2.41 5.46 23.22
N SER A 148 -2.31 5.31 24.54
CA SER A 148 -1.19 4.60 25.15
C SER A 148 -1.29 3.09 24.88
N ILE A 149 -0.24 2.51 24.29
CA ILE A 149 -0.14 1.06 24.06
C ILE A 149 -0.12 0.27 25.38
N ASP A 150 0.51 0.85 26.41
CA ASP A 150 0.73 0.19 27.70
C ASP A 150 -0.46 0.36 28.65
N GLU A 151 -1.22 1.46 28.55
CA GLU A 151 -2.29 1.80 29.52
C GLU A 151 -3.71 1.64 28.96
N GLU A 152 -3.98 2.08 27.72
CA GLU A 152 -5.35 2.27 27.21
C GLU A 152 -5.74 1.22 26.17
N PHE A 153 -4.82 0.86 25.27
CA PHE A 153 -5.09 0.06 24.07
C PHE A 153 -5.84 -1.24 24.39
N GLN A 154 -5.37 -1.99 25.38
CA GLN A 154 -5.96 -3.28 25.73
C GLN A 154 -7.42 -3.14 26.18
N ALA A 155 -7.70 -2.17 27.07
CA ALA A 155 -9.03 -2.00 27.64
C ALA A 155 -10.06 -1.64 26.56
N VAL A 156 -9.68 -0.74 25.65
CA VAL A 156 -10.54 -0.30 24.54
C VAL A 156 -10.75 -1.44 23.52
N ALA A 157 -9.70 -2.19 23.17
CA ALA A 157 -9.81 -3.32 22.24
C ALA A 157 -10.68 -4.46 22.80
N LEU A 158 -10.62 -4.73 24.11
CA LEU A 158 -11.40 -5.79 24.74
C LEU A 158 -12.91 -5.51 24.71
N ALA A 159 -13.32 -4.24 24.70
CA ALA A 159 -14.72 -3.81 24.66
C ALA A 159 -15.45 -4.12 23.33
N SER A 160 -14.71 -4.44 22.27
CA SER A 160 -15.31 -4.78 20.97
C SER A 160 -16.01 -6.14 20.96
N GLU A 161 -17.24 -6.15 20.46
CA GLU A 161 -18.00 -7.37 20.14
C GLU A 161 -17.94 -7.72 18.65
N ASN A 162 -17.72 -6.71 17.78
CA ASN A 162 -17.66 -6.87 16.33
C ASN A 162 -16.40 -6.21 15.73
N PRO A 163 -15.23 -6.86 15.86
CA PRO A 163 -13.97 -6.29 15.41
C PRO A 163 -13.97 -5.93 13.92
N ALA A 164 -13.49 -4.73 13.60
CA ALA A 164 -13.35 -4.27 12.22
C ALA A 164 -12.26 -5.08 11.49
N ARG A 165 -12.34 -5.16 10.16
CA ARG A 165 -11.29 -5.80 9.35
C ARG A 165 -10.23 -4.76 9.00
N VAL A 166 -9.00 -5.00 9.43
CA VAL A 166 -7.85 -4.13 9.15
C VAL A 166 -6.74 -4.96 8.50
N ALA A 167 -6.02 -4.40 7.53
CA ALA A 167 -4.83 -5.01 6.96
C ALA A 167 -3.75 -5.27 8.04
N GLY A 168 -3.18 -6.48 8.07
CA GLY A 168 -2.13 -6.87 9.03
C GLY A 168 -0.74 -7.05 8.41
N ARG A 169 -0.63 -6.98 7.08
CA ARG A 169 0.61 -7.30 6.32
C ARG A 169 1.59 -6.15 6.23
N CYS A 170 1.14 -4.91 6.42
CA CYS A 170 1.95 -3.70 6.33
C CYS A 170 1.35 -2.62 7.25
N THR A 171 2.19 -1.93 8.00
CA THR A 171 1.79 -0.81 8.87
C THR A 171 1.22 0.37 8.07
N VAL A 172 1.65 0.53 6.80
CA VAL A 172 1.14 1.58 5.90
C VAL A 172 -0.28 1.26 5.44
N PHE A 173 -0.55 0.02 5.02
CA PHE A 173 -1.91 -0.38 4.62
C PHE A 173 -2.88 -0.37 5.81
N ALA A 174 -2.43 -0.82 6.98
CA ALA A 174 -3.22 -0.73 8.21
C ALA A 174 -3.63 0.73 8.49
N LYS A 175 -2.73 1.69 8.27
CA LYS A 175 -3.01 3.13 8.39
C LYS A 175 -4.16 3.56 7.49
N SER A 176 -4.07 3.23 6.20
CA SER A 176 -5.07 3.62 5.21
C SER A 176 -6.44 3.03 5.55
N ASP A 177 -6.49 1.75 5.94
CA ASP A 177 -7.71 1.09 6.39
C ASP A 177 -8.28 1.76 7.66
N MET A 178 -7.45 2.06 8.66
CA MET A 178 -7.87 2.73 9.89
C MET A 178 -8.46 4.12 9.62
N ILE A 179 -7.79 4.94 8.80
CA ILE A 179 -8.28 6.27 8.41
C ILE A 179 -9.63 6.13 7.71
N HIS A 180 -9.77 5.17 6.81
CA HIS A 180 -11.03 4.91 6.11
C HIS A 180 -12.16 4.48 7.09
N LEU A 181 -11.86 3.58 8.02
CA LEU A 181 -12.79 3.12 9.06
C LEU A 181 -13.19 4.27 10.00
N GLN A 182 -12.26 5.15 10.37
CA GLN A 182 -12.56 6.37 11.14
C GLN A 182 -13.47 7.32 10.36
N GLN A 183 -13.21 7.52 9.07
CA GLN A 183 -14.07 8.31 8.18
C GLN A 183 -15.46 7.69 7.98
N GLN A 184 -15.63 6.38 8.20
CA GLN A 184 -16.93 5.69 8.20
C GLN A 184 -17.64 5.76 9.56
N GLY A 185 -17.00 6.29 10.60
CA GLY A 185 -17.55 6.32 11.96
C GLY A 185 -17.47 4.98 12.70
N THR A 186 -16.55 4.10 12.30
CA THR A 186 -16.32 2.81 12.98
C THR A 186 -15.85 3.06 14.42
N PRO A 187 -16.43 2.39 15.44
CA PRO A 187 -15.98 2.54 16.82
C PRO A 187 -14.50 2.21 17.00
N LEU A 188 -13.80 2.99 17.83
CA LEU A 188 -12.38 2.79 18.12
C LEU A 188 -12.09 1.38 18.66
N SER A 189 -12.95 0.85 19.53
CA SER A 189 -12.86 -0.52 20.06
C SER A 189 -12.79 -1.57 18.95
N ASP A 190 -13.62 -1.41 17.91
CA ASP A 190 -13.69 -2.36 16.80
C ASP A 190 -12.45 -2.27 15.91
N ILE A 191 -11.93 -1.05 15.69
CA ILE A 191 -10.66 -0.84 14.98
C ILE A 191 -9.51 -1.51 15.73
N LEU A 192 -9.38 -1.30 17.04
CA LEU A 192 -8.29 -1.86 17.85
C LEU A 192 -8.37 -3.39 17.95
N ALA A 193 -9.57 -3.95 18.15
CA ALA A 193 -9.75 -5.39 18.13
C ALA A 193 -9.44 -5.98 16.74
N GLY A 194 -9.77 -5.23 15.68
CA GLY A 194 -9.40 -5.53 14.30
C GLY A 194 -7.90 -5.63 14.10
N LEU A 195 -7.13 -4.69 14.67
CA LEU A 195 -5.66 -4.71 14.64
C LEU A 195 -5.08 -5.96 15.34
N CYS A 196 -5.62 -6.34 16.50
CA CYS A 196 -5.21 -7.56 17.21
C CYS A 196 -5.45 -8.81 16.34
N LEU A 197 -6.61 -8.91 15.68
CA LEU A 197 -6.93 -10.01 14.77
C LEU A 197 -6.04 -9.99 13.53
N ALA A 198 -5.77 -8.82 12.97
CA ALA A 198 -4.90 -8.63 11.83
C ALA A 198 -3.49 -9.13 12.14
N LEU A 199 -2.95 -8.79 13.32
CA LEU A 199 -1.65 -9.25 13.81
C LEU A 199 -1.60 -10.78 13.92
N ALA A 200 -2.59 -11.39 14.57
CA ALA A 200 -2.65 -12.84 14.76
C ALA A 200 -2.80 -13.61 13.43
N ARG A 201 -3.64 -13.12 12.51
CA ARG A 201 -3.78 -13.70 11.15
C ARG A 201 -2.50 -13.58 10.37
N ASN A 202 -1.83 -12.42 10.44
CA ASN A 202 -0.57 -12.21 9.77
C ASN A 202 0.51 -13.17 10.30
N PHE A 203 0.62 -13.34 11.61
CA PHE A 203 1.54 -14.32 12.21
C PHE A 203 1.28 -15.73 11.70
N LYS A 204 0.02 -16.20 11.74
CA LYS A 204 -0.35 -17.54 11.27
C LYS A 204 -0.01 -17.75 9.79
N THR A 205 -0.20 -16.73 8.96
CA THR A 205 0.01 -16.82 7.52
C THR A 205 1.50 -16.71 7.16
N VAL A 206 2.19 -15.70 7.66
CA VAL A 206 3.56 -15.35 7.26
C VAL A 206 4.63 -16.15 8.00
N ILE A 207 4.45 -16.39 9.30
CA ILE A 207 5.38 -17.19 10.12
C ILE A 207 4.96 -18.64 10.13
N GLY A 208 3.66 -18.88 10.32
CA GLY A 208 3.11 -20.23 10.36
C GLY A 208 3.30 -20.96 9.03
N LYS A 209 3.07 -20.33 7.86
CA LYS A 209 3.24 -20.94 6.52
C LYS A 209 2.74 -22.40 6.43
N GLY A 210 1.54 -22.66 6.96
CA GLY A 210 0.93 -24.01 6.99
C GLY A 210 1.46 -24.97 8.07
N LYS A 211 2.41 -24.56 8.91
CA LYS A 211 2.91 -25.32 10.07
C LYS A 211 1.80 -25.52 11.11
N LYS A 212 1.90 -26.64 11.83
CA LYS A 212 0.93 -27.00 12.88
C LYS A 212 1.29 -26.31 14.19
N PHE A 213 0.30 -25.67 14.80
CA PHE A 213 0.37 -25.09 16.14
C PHE A 213 -0.15 -26.14 17.14
N THR A 214 0.74 -26.99 17.64
CA THR A 214 0.37 -28.10 18.53
C THR A 214 0.35 -27.61 19.99
N PRO A 215 -0.77 -27.80 20.74
CA PRO A 215 -0.83 -27.52 22.17
C PRO A 215 0.02 -28.48 23.02
N PRO A 216 0.52 -28.04 24.19
CA PRO A 216 0.42 -26.69 24.75
C PRO A 216 1.28 -25.66 23.98
N ILE A 217 0.68 -24.52 23.66
CA ILE A 217 1.29 -23.40 22.96
C ILE A 217 1.68 -22.33 23.98
N LEU A 218 2.95 -21.96 24.04
CA LEU A 218 3.42 -20.84 24.84
C LEU A 218 3.41 -19.55 24.02
N PHE A 219 2.87 -18.47 24.57
CA PHE A 219 2.94 -17.14 23.97
C PHE A 219 3.84 -16.21 24.80
N GLN A 220 4.97 -15.83 24.23
CA GLN A 220 6.07 -15.09 24.85
C GLN A 220 6.31 -13.73 24.18
N GLY A 221 7.13 -12.89 24.82
CA GLY A 221 7.48 -11.56 24.34
C GLY A 221 6.63 -10.44 24.95
N GLY A 222 6.92 -9.21 24.55
CA GLY A 222 6.23 -8.01 25.06
C GLY A 222 4.76 -7.95 24.68
N VAL A 223 4.43 -8.41 23.47
CA VAL A 223 3.05 -8.40 22.95
C VAL A 223 2.13 -9.33 23.75
N ALA A 224 2.66 -10.37 24.40
CA ALA A 224 1.90 -11.27 25.23
C ALA A 224 1.33 -10.59 26.50
N CYS A 225 1.79 -9.38 26.87
CA CYS A 225 1.14 -8.56 27.90
C CYS A 225 -0.29 -8.14 27.53
N ASN A 226 -0.60 -8.07 26.23
CA ASN A 226 -1.87 -7.53 25.75
C ASN A 226 -2.91 -8.64 25.61
N GLU A 227 -3.84 -8.74 26.55
CA GLU A 227 -4.88 -9.79 26.57
C GLU A 227 -5.82 -9.71 25.35
N ALA A 228 -5.99 -8.54 24.72
CA ALA A 228 -6.76 -8.44 23.47
C ALA A 228 -6.06 -9.17 22.32
N VAL A 229 -4.72 -9.14 22.28
CA VAL A 229 -3.92 -9.91 21.32
C VAL A 229 -3.94 -11.39 21.66
N VAL A 230 -3.83 -11.77 22.95
CA VAL A 230 -3.96 -13.17 23.37
C VAL A 230 -5.33 -13.74 22.96
N ARG A 231 -6.43 -12.98 23.15
CA ARG A 231 -7.78 -13.32 22.67
C ARG A 231 -7.82 -13.51 21.16
N ALA A 232 -7.17 -12.63 20.40
CA ALA A 232 -7.08 -12.75 18.94
C ALA A 232 -6.34 -14.02 18.51
N PHE A 233 -5.21 -14.36 19.12
CA PHE A 233 -4.48 -15.61 18.84
C PHE A 233 -5.31 -16.85 19.18
N ARG A 234 -6.03 -16.86 20.32
CA ARG A 234 -6.95 -17.95 20.67
C ARG A 234 -8.01 -18.15 19.59
N SER A 235 -8.59 -17.06 19.09
CA SER A 235 -9.60 -17.10 18.02
C SER A 235 -9.03 -17.61 16.69
N VAL A 236 -7.91 -17.05 16.23
CA VAL A 236 -7.29 -17.36 14.92
C VAL A 236 -6.71 -18.78 14.86
N LEU A 237 -6.16 -19.27 15.97
CA LEU A 237 -5.62 -20.63 16.10
C LEU A 237 -6.69 -21.66 16.49
N ARG A 238 -7.91 -21.22 16.83
CA ARG A 238 -9.03 -22.06 17.30
C ARG A 238 -8.65 -22.90 18.53
N CYS A 239 -7.95 -22.27 19.47
CA CYS A 239 -7.51 -22.91 20.71
C CYS A 239 -8.67 -23.12 21.70
N GLY A 240 -8.70 -24.29 22.34
CA GLY A 240 -9.56 -24.56 23.49
C GLY A 240 -9.03 -23.96 24.79
N PRO A 241 -9.78 -24.07 25.91
CA PRO A 241 -9.32 -23.61 27.21
C PRO A 241 -8.03 -24.31 27.64
N GLY A 242 -6.97 -23.54 27.92
CA GLY A 242 -5.67 -24.05 28.37
C GLY A 242 -4.68 -24.40 27.27
N ASP A 243 -5.07 -24.36 25.99
CA ASP A 243 -4.18 -24.69 24.86
C ASP A 243 -3.12 -23.60 24.62
N LEU A 244 -3.47 -22.33 24.85
CA LEU A 244 -2.57 -21.17 24.72
C LEU A 244 -2.27 -20.59 26.12
N ILE A 245 -1.01 -20.63 26.49
CA ILE A 245 -0.49 -20.26 27.81
C ILE A 245 0.46 -19.07 27.66
N VAL A 246 0.26 -18.01 28.45
CA VAL A 246 1.26 -16.94 28.61
C VAL A 246 2.12 -17.30 29.82
N PRO A 247 3.43 -17.58 29.64
CA PRO A 247 4.32 -17.92 30.75
C PRO A 247 4.43 -16.81 31.81
N GLU A 248 4.76 -17.17 33.06
CA GLU A 248 4.99 -16.18 34.13
C GLU A 248 6.13 -15.21 33.77
N HIS A 249 7.21 -15.73 33.18
CA HIS A 249 8.39 -14.95 32.81
C HIS A 249 8.42 -14.57 31.32
N HIS A 250 7.26 -14.47 30.66
CA HIS A 250 7.15 -14.30 29.21
C HIS A 250 7.94 -13.11 28.64
N LEU A 251 8.18 -12.06 29.42
CA LEU A 251 8.96 -10.87 29.03
C LEU A 251 10.46 -11.15 28.90
N ILE A 252 10.99 -12.10 29.67
CA ILE A 252 12.44 -12.28 29.92
C ILE A 252 12.96 -13.68 29.58
N MET A 253 12.15 -14.53 28.94
CA MET A 253 12.53 -15.91 28.58
C MET A 253 13.88 -16.02 27.84
N PRO A 254 14.21 -15.17 26.84
CA PRO A 254 15.52 -15.23 26.18
C PRO A 254 16.69 -14.91 27.14
N ALA A 255 16.53 -13.89 27.99
CA ALA A 255 17.56 -13.52 28.97
C ALA A 255 17.75 -14.62 30.02
N LEU A 256 16.67 -15.24 30.51
CA LEU A 256 16.73 -16.43 31.37
C LEU A 256 17.52 -17.56 30.71
N GLY A 257 17.22 -17.84 29.45
CA GLY A 257 17.93 -18.83 28.64
C GLY A 257 19.42 -18.54 28.51
N ALA A 258 19.79 -17.27 28.32
CA ALA A 258 21.18 -16.84 28.24
C ALA A 258 21.92 -17.05 29.58
N ALA A 259 21.30 -16.70 30.71
CA ALA A 259 21.86 -16.95 32.04
C ALA A 259 22.04 -18.44 32.32
N LEU A 260 21.04 -19.26 31.99
CA LEU A 260 21.08 -20.72 32.13
C LEU A 260 22.18 -21.34 31.26
N THR A 261 22.34 -20.88 30.02
CA THR A 261 23.39 -21.36 29.12
C THR A 261 24.78 -21.00 29.66
N ALA A 262 24.98 -19.77 30.15
CA ALA A 262 26.24 -19.38 30.77
C ALA A 262 26.57 -20.21 32.02
N MET A 263 25.55 -20.59 32.79
CA MET A 263 25.70 -21.50 33.92
C MET A 263 26.04 -22.93 33.50
N ASP A 264 25.41 -23.45 32.45
CA ASP A 264 25.69 -24.80 31.93
C ASP A 264 27.14 -24.87 31.40
N GLU A 265 27.59 -23.89 30.60
CA GLU A 265 28.97 -23.78 30.12
C GLU A 265 30.00 -23.70 31.26
N ALA A 266 29.72 -22.90 32.29
CA ALA A 266 30.58 -22.80 33.46
C ALA A 266 30.67 -24.13 34.23
N ARG A 267 29.54 -24.85 34.39
CA ARG A 267 29.49 -26.17 35.04
C ARG A 267 30.22 -27.25 34.25
N GLU A 268 30.24 -27.13 32.92
CA GLU A 268 30.99 -28.02 32.02
C GLU A 268 32.48 -27.64 31.90
N GLY A 269 32.96 -26.70 32.72
CA GLY A 269 34.37 -26.31 32.75
C GLY A 269 34.80 -25.40 31.59
N ARG A 270 33.85 -24.73 30.93
CA ARG A 270 34.07 -23.76 29.85
C ARG A 270 33.64 -22.34 30.25
N PRO A 271 34.19 -21.74 31.32
CA PRO A 271 33.81 -20.39 31.73
C PRO A 271 34.26 -19.36 30.69
N HIS A 272 33.38 -18.43 30.36
CA HIS A 272 33.68 -17.31 29.46
C HIS A 272 34.14 -16.09 30.26
N PRO A 273 35.25 -15.43 29.88
CA PRO A 273 35.77 -14.28 30.64
C PRO A 273 34.80 -13.10 30.58
N PHE A 274 34.52 -12.52 31.73
CA PHE A 274 33.79 -11.26 31.89
C PHE A 274 34.79 -10.15 32.23
N HIS A 275 34.71 -9.03 31.52
CA HIS A 275 35.66 -7.92 31.58
C HIS A 275 35.15 -6.70 32.35
N GLY A 276 33.95 -6.79 32.96
CA GLY A 276 33.30 -5.69 33.64
C GLY A 276 32.49 -4.78 32.71
N PHE A 277 31.59 -4.00 33.30
CA PHE A 277 30.72 -3.06 32.58
C PHE A 277 31.38 -1.69 32.33
N GLU A 278 32.56 -1.42 32.89
CA GLU A 278 33.28 -0.15 32.73
C GLU A 278 33.61 0.13 31.25
N ARG A 279 33.94 -0.93 30.49
CA ARG A 279 34.21 -0.83 29.05
C ARG A 279 32.98 -0.42 28.24
N LEU A 280 31.77 -0.71 28.74
CA LEU A 280 30.53 -0.28 28.10
C LEU A 280 30.41 1.24 28.14
N ALA A 281 30.76 1.88 29.26
CA ALA A 281 30.77 3.34 29.40
C ALA A 281 31.75 4.02 28.41
N ASP A 282 32.94 3.45 28.21
CA ASP A 282 33.92 3.96 27.25
C ASP A 282 33.46 3.84 25.79
N SER A 283 32.73 2.75 25.47
CA SER A 283 32.22 2.49 24.12
C SER A 283 31.14 3.49 23.65
N ILE A 284 30.50 4.18 24.59
CA ILE A 284 29.50 5.22 24.31
C ILE A 284 30.18 6.51 23.82
N ARG A 285 31.47 6.73 24.15
CA ARG A 285 32.19 7.98 23.86
C ARG A 285 32.97 7.98 22.54
N LYS A 286 33.08 6.84 21.84
CA LYS A 286 33.86 6.71 20.60
C LYS A 286 32.97 6.25 19.43
N PRO A 287 32.70 7.10 18.43
CA PRO A 287 31.93 6.69 17.25
C PRO A 287 32.71 5.65 16.44
N THR A 288 31.99 4.71 15.84
CA THR A 288 32.56 3.65 14.99
C THR A 288 32.86 4.16 13.58
N LYS A 289 33.91 3.61 12.95
CA LYS A 289 34.30 3.94 11.57
C LYS A 289 33.42 3.17 10.58
N GLU A 290 32.35 3.79 10.10
CA GLU A 290 31.52 3.25 9.03
C GLU A 290 31.67 4.05 7.73
N LYS A 291 31.05 3.55 6.66
CA LYS A 291 30.93 4.27 5.41
C LYS A 291 29.98 5.46 5.63
N VAL A 292 30.51 6.67 5.51
CA VAL A 292 29.80 7.92 5.76
C VAL A 292 29.37 8.57 4.45
N LEU A 293 28.21 9.21 4.45
CA LEU A 293 27.76 10.08 3.35
C LEU A 293 28.38 11.49 3.50
N PRO A 294 28.36 12.32 2.43
CA PRO A 294 28.78 13.72 2.54
C PRO A 294 27.96 14.47 3.58
N GLN A 295 28.61 15.37 4.33
CA GLN A 295 27.93 16.24 5.27
C GLN A 295 26.92 17.14 4.54
N LEU A 296 25.75 17.32 5.15
CA LEU A 296 24.72 18.22 4.62
C LEU A 296 25.16 19.68 4.78
N ASP A 297 24.82 20.51 3.81
CA ASP A 297 25.12 21.93 3.84
C ASP A 297 24.08 22.69 4.67
N ALA A 298 24.55 23.55 5.56
CA ALA A 298 23.72 24.40 6.42
C ALA A 298 23.29 25.72 5.75
N ARG A 299 23.60 25.92 4.46
CA ARG A 299 23.07 27.04 3.67
C ARG A 299 21.54 27.00 3.63
N ASP A 300 20.92 28.17 3.78
CA ASP A 300 19.48 28.30 3.55
C ASP A 300 19.17 28.03 2.07
N PRO A 301 18.07 27.32 1.74
CA PRO A 301 17.65 27.10 0.37
C PRO A 301 17.49 28.41 -0.38
N VAL A 302 17.72 28.40 -1.71
CA VAL A 302 17.53 29.60 -2.55
C VAL A 302 16.08 30.10 -2.40
N PRO A 303 15.86 31.30 -1.85
CA PRO A 303 14.51 31.83 -1.71
C PRO A 303 13.91 32.06 -3.10
N ALA A 304 12.72 31.53 -3.35
CA ALA A 304 11.98 31.86 -4.56
C ALA A 304 11.66 33.37 -4.57
N SER A 305 11.95 34.05 -5.68
CA SER A 305 11.44 35.41 -5.89
C SER A 305 9.93 35.35 -6.15
N ALA A 306 9.14 36.24 -5.50
CA ALA A 306 7.79 36.67 -5.88
C ALA A 306 6.52 36.14 -5.17
N LEU A 307 6.62 35.47 -4.01
CA LEU A 307 5.52 35.46 -3.02
C LEU A 307 6.04 35.78 -1.62
N THR A 308 6.90 36.80 -1.51
CA THR A 308 7.18 37.40 -0.21
C THR A 308 5.88 37.99 0.30
N ALA A 309 5.49 37.66 1.53
CA ALA A 309 4.50 38.41 2.28
C ALA A 309 5.04 39.83 2.44
N GLU A 310 4.87 40.68 1.43
CA GLU A 310 5.15 42.09 1.55
C GLU A 310 4.21 42.68 2.58
N ALA A 311 4.70 43.69 3.30
CA ALA A 311 3.92 44.41 4.29
C ALA A 311 2.55 44.76 3.71
N TRP A 312 1.51 44.46 4.50
CA TRP A 312 0.12 44.61 4.09
C TRP A 312 -0.14 45.98 3.46
N PRO A 313 -0.98 46.07 2.41
CA PRO A 313 -1.46 47.35 1.98
C PRO A 313 -2.12 48.03 3.19
N THR A 314 -1.59 49.17 3.63
CA THR A 314 -2.27 50.08 4.58
C THR A 314 -3.46 50.76 3.89
N GLN A 315 -4.28 50.00 3.17
CA GLN A 315 -5.46 50.52 2.50
C GLN A 315 -6.63 50.54 3.49
N GLN A 316 -7.19 51.73 3.67
CA GLN A 316 -8.50 51.91 4.28
C GLN A 316 -9.56 51.55 3.22
N GLY A 317 -10.10 50.33 3.24
CA GLY A 317 -11.16 49.90 2.33
C GLY A 317 -11.31 48.38 2.20
N MET A 318 -12.36 47.96 1.50
CA MET A 318 -12.65 46.55 1.20
C MET A 318 -11.65 46.03 0.16
N VAL A 319 -10.91 44.97 0.49
CA VAL A 319 -9.91 44.35 -0.40
C VAL A 319 -10.54 43.24 -1.22
N GLU A 320 -10.30 43.24 -2.52
CA GLU A 320 -10.74 42.19 -3.42
C GLU A 320 -9.78 40.99 -3.39
N ALA A 321 -10.32 39.79 -3.20
CA ALA A 321 -9.52 38.58 -3.04
C ALA A 321 -10.15 37.34 -3.68
N TYR A 322 -9.36 36.29 -3.79
CA TYR A 322 -9.74 34.97 -4.24
C TYR A 322 -9.39 33.95 -3.17
N LEU A 323 -10.36 33.09 -2.85
CA LEU A 323 -10.21 32.05 -1.85
C LEU A 323 -9.71 30.77 -2.52
N GLY A 324 -8.70 30.14 -1.94
CA GLY A 324 -8.27 28.80 -2.28
C GLY A 324 -8.42 27.87 -1.10
N VAL A 325 -9.04 26.72 -1.30
CA VAL A 325 -9.20 25.68 -0.27
C VAL A 325 -8.64 24.36 -0.80
N ASP A 326 -7.63 23.83 -0.13
CA ASP A 326 -7.05 22.51 -0.39
C ASP A 326 -7.40 21.56 0.76
N VAL A 327 -8.19 20.54 0.46
CA VAL A 327 -8.61 19.54 1.46
C VAL A 327 -7.97 18.21 1.13
N GLY A 328 -6.87 17.92 1.80
CA GLY A 328 -6.19 16.63 1.81
C GLY A 328 -6.90 15.60 2.70
N SER A 329 -6.31 14.40 2.76
CA SER A 329 -6.74 13.34 3.68
C SER A 329 -6.29 13.59 5.12
N ILE A 330 -5.21 14.36 5.30
CA ILE A 330 -4.58 14.67 6.60
C ILE A 330 -4.70 16.14 6.97
N SER A 331 -4.51 17.04 6.00
CA SER A 331 -4.45 18.48 6.21
C SER A 331 -5.47 19.24 5.37
N THR A 332 -5.94 20.35 5.92
CA THR A 332 -6.83 21.31 5.28
C THR A 332 -6.12 22.66 5.26
N CYS A 333 -5.93 23.22 4.06
CA CYS A 333 -5.25 24.50 3.85
C CYS A 333 -6.20 25.51 3.22
N LEU A 334 -6.22 26.73 3.73
CA LEU A 334 -7.00 27.83 3.19
C LEU A 334 -6.10 29.03 2.97
N VAL A 335 -6.27 29.72 1.84
CA VAL A 335 -5.53 30.94 1.52
C VAL A 335 -6.43 31.99 0.88
N LEU A 336 -6.11 33.25 1.11
CA LEU A 336 -6.64 34.38 0.36
C LEU A 336 -5.51 35.02 -0.44
N VAL A 337 -5.73 35.23 -1.74
CA VAL A 337 -4.80 35.97 -2.61
C VAL A 337 -5.51 37.15 -3.26
N ASP A 338 -4.79 38.23 -3.52
CA ASP A 338 -5.33 39.37 -4.27
C ASP A 338 -5.24 39.18 -5.80
N GLU A 339 -5.65 40.20 -6.56
CA GLU A 339 -5.58 40.18 -8.03
C GLU A 339 -4.14 40.02 -8.58
N GLN A 340 -3.13 40.40 -7.80
CA GLN A 340 -1.71 40.27 -8.16
C GLN A 340 -1.09 38.97 -7.64
N ASN A 341 -1.91 38.02 -7.16
CA ASN A 341 -1.51 36.75 -6.52
C ASN A 341 -0.77 36.91 -5.19
N ARG A 342 -0.76 38.09 -4.57
CA ARG A 342 -0.10 38.27 -3.27
C ARG A 342 -0.93 37.60 -2.17
N LEU A 343 -0.27 36.86 -1.29
CA LEU A 343 -0.92 36.15 -0.19
C LEU A 343 -1.36 37.13 0.91
N LEU A 344 -2.66 37.22 1.16
CA LEU A 344 -3.27 38.08 2.16
C LEU A 344 -3.36 37.39 3.53
N ALA A 345 -3.83 36.15 3.54
CA ALA A 345 -3.95 35.34 4.75
C ALA A 345 -3.82 33.84 4.42
N ARG A 346 -3.41 33.05 5.40
CA ARG A 346 -3.32 31.59 5.29
C ARG A 346 -3.70 30.88 6.58
N ARG A 347 -4.26 29.68 6.44
CA ARG A 347 -4.53 28.74 7.52
C ARG A 347 -4.14 27.34 7.09
N TYR A 348 -3.47 26.64 8.01
CA TYR A 348 -3.13 25.22 7.88
C TYR A 348 -3.67 24.51 9.13
N GLY A 349 -4.47 23.46 8.94
CA GLY A 349 -5.03 22.66 10.01
C GLY A 349 -5.09 21.18 9.66
N LEU A 350 -5.34 20.32 10.66
CA LEU A 350 -5.57 18.91 10.44
C LEU A 350 -7.03 18.67 10.04
N THR A 351 -7.27 17.83 9.03
CA THR A 351 -8.61 17.44 8.59
C THR A 351 -9.32 16.56 9.63
N ALA A 352 -8.55 15.81 10.43
CA ALA A 352 -9.03 14.97 11.54
C ALA A 352 -10.22 14.05 11.19
N GLY A 353 -10.29 13.56 9.94
CA GLY A 353 -11.39 12.73 9.46
C GLY A 353 -12.72 13.47 9.24
N ASN A 354 -12.82 14.76 9.58
CA ASN A 354 -14.00 15.59 9.39
C ASN A 354 -13.69 16.82 8.50
N PRO A 355 -13.69 16.66 7.17
CA PRO A 355 -13.28 17.72 6.24
C PRO A 355 -14.19 18.95 6.29
N LEU A 356 -15.49 18.79 6.55
CA LEU A 356 -16.43 19.91 6.58
C LEU A 356 -16.21 20.80 7.81
N GLU A 357 -16.01 20.19 8.98
CA GLU A 357 -15.70 20.95 10.20
C GLU A 357 -14.32 21.60 10.12
N ALA A 358 -13.32 20.92 9.56
CA ALA A 358 -12.00 21.51 9.34
C ALA A 358 -12.06 22.75 8.42
N VAL A 359 -12.86 22.69 7.35
CA VAL A 359 -13.08 23.85 6.46
C VAL A 359 -13.86 24.96 7.16
N ARG A 360 -14.90 24.61 7.94
CA ARG A 360 -15.70 25.58 8.72
C ARG A 360 -14.82 26.35 9.71
N ALA A 361 -14.07 25.63 10.54
CA ALA A 361 -13.14 26.22 11.50
C ALA A 361 -12.04 27.03 10.79
N GLY A 362 -11.53 26.52 9.66
CA GLY A 362 -10.53 27.19 8.86
C GLY A 362 -11.01 28.53 8.27
N LEU A 363 -12.25 28.59 7.76
CA LEU A 363 -12.83 29.82 7.20
C LEU A 363 -13.05 30.89 8.27
N LEU A 364 -13.59 30.51 9.43
CA LEU A 364 -13.79 31.42 10.56
C LEU A 364 -12.44 31.97 11.04
N ALA A 365 -11.46 31.10 11.27
CA ALA A 365 -10.13 31.51 11.72
C ALA A 365 -9.36 32.34 10.68
N LEU A 366 -9.67 32.18 9.39
CA LEU A 366 -9.08 32.99 8.32
C LEU A 366 -9.70 34.39 8.26
N GLU A 367 -11.00 34.51 8.56
CA GLU A 367 -11.70 35.80 8.66
C GLU A 367 -11.24 36.58 9.91
N GLU A 368 -11.07 35.89 11.05
CA GLU A 368 -10.61 36.49 12.31
C GLU A 368 -9.19 37.08 12.24
N ASP A 369 -8.34 36.60 11.32
CA ASP A 369 -6.98 37.12 11.13
C ASP A 369 -6.89 38.45 10.38
N LEU A 370 -7.95 38.80 9.66
CA LEU A 370 -7.91 39.93 8.75
C LEU A 370 -8.20 41.21 9.54
N ASP A 371 -7.26 42.15 9.55
CA ASP A 371 -7.50 43.49 10.09
C ASP A 371 -8.32 44.40 9.14
N PHE A 372 -8.83 43.85 8.03
CA PHE A 372 -9.57 44.57 6.99
C PHE A 372 -10.69 43.72 6.38
N GLU A 373 -11.71 44.38 5.82
CA GLU A 373 -12.80 43.70 5.14
C GLU A 373 -12.36 43.15 3.77
N VAL A 374 -12.74 41.91 3.46
CA VAL A 374 -12.40 41.24 2.20
C VAL A 374 -13.65 40.89 1.42
N ARG A 375 -13.64 41.19 0.10
CA ARG A 375 -14.61 40.70 -0.87
C ARG A 375 -14.02 39.55 -1.66
N VAL A 376 -14.54 38.34 -1.45
CA VAL A 376 -14.15 37.17 -2.24
C VAL A 376 -14.84 37.22 -3.61
N LEU A 377 -14.05 37.41 -4.66
CA LEU A 377 -14.50 37.51 -6.05
C LEU A 377 -14.53 36.16 -6.77
N GLY A 378 -13.87 35.16 -6.20
CA GLY A 378 -13.93 33.77 -6.66
C GLY A 378 -13.35 32.81 -5.64
N ALA A 379 -13.88 31.60 -5.60
CA ALA A 379 -13.40 30.53 -4.72
C ALA A 379 -12.99 29.28 -5.52
N GLY A 380 -11.84 28.73 -5.19
CA GLY A 380 -11.30 27.49 -5.76
C GLY A 380 -11.21 26.40 -4.70
N ALA A 381 -11.53 25.16 -5.08
CA ALA A 381 -11.34 23.99 -4.23
C ALA A 381 -10.45 22.93 -4.91
N THR A 382 -9.51 22.36 -4.16
CA THR A 382 -8.59 21.30 -4.60
C THR A 382 -8.34 20.25 -3.50
N GLY A 383 -7.45 19.29 -3.78
CA GLY A 383 -7.16 18.15 -2.92
C GLY A 383 -8.15 17.00 -3.08
N SER A 384 -8.00 15.98 -2.23
CA SER A 384 -8.83 14.77 -2.23
C SER A 384 -10.31 15.03 -1.86
N GLY A 385 -10.59 16.03 -1.02
CA GLY A 385 -11.92 16.44 -0.59
C GLY A 385 -12.59 17.49 -1.47
N ARG A 386 -11.96 17.91 -2.58
CA ARG A 386 -12.34 19.08 -3.40
C ARG A 386 -13.80 19.15 -3.82
N TYR A 387 -14.43 18.03 -4.15
CA TYR A 387 -15.82 18.02 -4.60
C TYR A 387 -16.76 18.34 -3.46
N LEU A 388 -16.60 17.67 -2.32
CA LEU A 388 -17.40 17.92 -1.13
C LEU A 388 -17.22 19.37 -0.66
N THR A 389 -15.97 19.79 -0.53
CA THR A 389 -15.63 21.15 -0.10
C THR A 389 -16.12 22.19 -1.08
N GLY A 390 -15.93 21.97 -2.38
CA GLY A 390 -16.36 22.89 -3.43
C GLY A 390 -17.86 23.12 -3.42
N HIS A 391 -18.67 22.06 -3.25
CA HIS A 391 -20.12 22.24 -3.08
C HIS A 391 -20.45 22.92 -1.75
N PHE A 392 -19.76 22.57 -0.66
CA PHE A 392 -20.02 23.14 0.66
C PHE A 392 -19.80 24.66 0.69
N ILE A 393 -18.66 25.13 0.17
CA ILE A 393 -18.29 26.56 0.16
C ILE A 393 -18.85 27.35 -1.02
N GLY A 394 -19.37 26.66 -2.05
CA GLY A 394 -19.78 27.28 -3.31
C GLY A 394 -18.59 27.70 -4.18
N ALA A 395 -17.62 26.82 -4.38
CA ALA A 395 -16.45 27.09 -5.21
C ALA A 395 -16.83 27.27 -6.69
N ASP A 396 -16.30 28.33 -7.31
CA ASP A 396 -16.43 28.62 -8.73
C ASP A 396 -15.60 27.68 -9.61
N VAL A 397 -14.51 27.15 -9.02
CA VAL A 397 -13.56 26.26 -9.66
C VAL A 397 -13.24 25.08 -8.74
N ILE A 398 -13.39 23.87 -9.25
CA ILE A 398 -12.96 22.64 -8.58
C ILE A 398 -11.94 21.97 -9.49
N ARG A 399 -10.70 21.84 -9.02
CA ARG A 399 -9.57 21.31 -9.82
C ARG A 399 -8.73 20.32 -9.02
N ASN A 400 -8.13 19.37 -9.72
CA ASN A 400 -7.22 18.41 -9.11
C ASN A 400 -5.97 19.12 -8.55
N GLU A 401 -5.34 18.50 -7.55
CA GLU A 401 -4.21 19.08 -6.80
C GLU A 401 -2.95 19.25 -7.65
N ILE A 402 -2.70 18.37 -8.61
CA ILE A 402 -1.53 18.43 -9.50
C ILE A 402 -1.59 19.71 -10.33
N THR A 403 -2.74 20.00 -10.95
CA THR A 403 -2.95 21.24 -11.71
C THR A 403 -2.84 22.48 -10.84
N ALA A 404 -3.42 22.46 -9.63
CA ALA A 404 -3.35 23.59 -8.70
C ALA A 404 -1.89 23.86 -8.28
N GLN A 405 -1.19 22.84 -7.82
CA GLN A 405 0.22 22.91 -7.41
C GLN A 405 1.14 23.37 -8.55
N ALA A 406 0.96 22.83 -9.76
CA ALA A 406 1.71 23.26 -10.94
C ALA A 406 1.46 24.74 -11.26
N ARG A 407 0.20 25.20 -11.16
CA ARG A 407 -0.14 26.60 -11.39
C ARG A 407 0.49 27.53 -10.35
N ALA A 408 0.49 27.14 -9.08
CA ALA A 408 1.15 27.89 -8.02
C ALA A 408 2.66 27.99 -8.27
N ALA A 409 3.32 26.88 -8.61
CA ALA A 409 4.74 26.86 -8.93
C ALA A 409 5.08 27.79 -10.10
N ALA A 410 4.33 27.71 -11.21
CA ALA A 410 4.52 28.57 -12.37
C ALA A 410 4.25 30.06 -12.11
N ALA A 411 3.43 30.38 -11.11
CA ALA A 411 3.18 31.76 -10.68
C ALA A 411 4.31 32.32 -9.82
N ILE A 412 4.99 31.47 -9.04
CA ILE A 412 6.15 31.82 -8.23
C ILE A 412 7.40 31.95 -9.11
N ASP A 413 7.63 30.97 -9.97
CA ASP A 413 8.81 30.91 -10.83
C ASP A 413 8.38 30.50 -12.25
N PRO A 414 8.30 31.44 -13.21
CA PRO A 414 7.90 31.12 -14.58
C PRO A 414 8.83 30.14 -15.31
N ASP A 415 10.09 30.02 -14.85
CA ASP A 415 11.11 29.17 -15.44
C ASP A 415 11.18 27.78 -14.78
N VAL A 416 10.33 27.50 -13.78
CA VAL A 416 10.30 26.17 -13.15
C VAL A 416 9.86 25.11 -14.15
N ASP A 417 10.68 24.07 -14.26
CA ASP A 417 10.49 23.00 -15.24
C ASP A 417 10.24 21.64 -14.56
N THR A 418 10.50 21.54 -13.26
CA THR A 418 10.38 20.34 -12.45
C THR A 418 9.92 20.72 -11.04
N ILE A 419 8.87 20.05 -10.55
CA ILE A 419 8.34 20.24 -9.21
C ILE A 419 8.47 18.93 -8.45
N PHE A 420 9.13 18.99 -7.30
CA PHE A 420 9.08 17.94 -6.31
C PHE A 420 8.10 18.36 -5.22
N GLU A 421 7.08 17.56 -4.97
CA GLU A 421 6.15 17.77 -3.88
C GLU A 421 6.22 16.58 -2.94
N ILE A 422 6.52 16.82 -1.67
CA ILE A 422 6.53 15.78 -0.64
C ILE A 422 5.62 16.23 0.51
N GLY A 423 4.41 15.66 0.51
CA GLY A 423 3.42 15.83 1.56
C GLY A 423 3.58 14.80 2.69
N GLY A 424 2.61 14.75 3.59
CA GLY A 424 2.61 13.81 4.72
C GLY A 424 2.48 12.34 4.29
N GLN A 425 1.59 12.03 3.35
CA GLN A 425 1.29 10.63 2.94
C GLN A 425 1.46 10.34 1.46
N ASP A 426 1.53 11.38 0.65
CA ASP A 426 1.78 11.27 -0.77
C ASP A 426 2.95 12.16 -1.16
N SER A 427 3.52 11.87 -2.32
CA SER A 427 4.62 12.61 -2.90
C SER A 427 4.46 12.57 -4.40
N LYS A 428 4.62 13.73 -5.03
CA LYS A 428 4.37 13.94 -6.44
C LYS A 428 5.60 14.50 -7.12
N TYR A 429 5.81 14.05 -8.33
CA TYR A 429 6.75 14.60 -9.29
C TYR A 429 5.92 15.22 -10.42
N ILE A 430 6.24 16.44 -10.83
CA ILE A 430 5.56 17.11 -11.94
C ILE A 430 6.62 17.72 -12.85
N ARG A 431 6.59 17.37 -14.13
CA ARG A 431 7.37 18.00 -15.20
C ARG A 431 6.51 19.06 -15.86
N MET A 432 7.10 20.23 -16.07
CA MET A 432 6.46 21.32 -16.78
C MET A 432 7.21 21.72 -18.04
N HIS A 433 6.46 22.15 -19.04
CA HIS A 433 6.97 22.80 -20.24
C HIS A 433 6.08 24.01 -20.55
N ASN A 434 6.66 25.21 -20.62
CA ASN A 434 5.93 26.47 -20.85
C ASN A 434 4.73 26.68 -19.90
N GLY A 435 4.87 26.32 -18.63
CA GLY A 435 3.82 26.44 -17.62
C GLY A 435 2.69 25.40 -17.70
N ALA A 436 2.77 24.43 -18.61
CA ALA A 436 1.85 23.30 -18.69
C ALA A 436 2.49 22.01 -18.16
N VAL A 437 1.68 21.16 -17.52
CA VAL A 437 2.11 19.84 -17.04
C VAL A 437 2.27 18.90 -18.24
N VAL A 438 3.46 18.34 -18.42
CA VAL A 438 3.78 17.40 -19.52
C VAL A 438 4.03 15.97 -19.05
N ASP A 439 4.45 15.79 -17.81
CA ASP A 439 4.60 14.48 -17.17
C ASP A 439 4.35 14.64 -15.68
N PHE A 440 3.85 13.60 -15.03
CA PHE A 440 3.73 13.56 -13.58
C PHE A 440 3.79 12.13 -13.07
N ALA A 441 4.18 12.00 -11.81
CA ALA A 441 4.13 10.76 -11.08
C ALA A 441 3.70 11.04 -9.65
N MET A 442 3.09 10.05 -9.02
CA MET A 442 2.81 10.07 -7.59
C MET A 442 3.27 8.75 -7.02
N ASN A 443 3.79 8.75 -5.79
CA ASN A 443 4.10 7.52 -5.08
C ASN A 443 2.88 6.58 -5.10
N ASN A 444 3.13 5.27 -5.19
CA ASN A 444 2.09 4.28 -4.90
C ASN A 444 1.73 4.35 -3.41
N ALA A 445 0.92 3.44 -2.87
CA ALA A 445 0.47 3.45 -1.47
C ALA A 445 1.60 3.30 -0.40
N CYS A 446 2.84 3.69 -0.71
CA CYS A 446 4.03 3.58 0.10
C CYS A 446 4.34 4.90 0.81
N ALA A 447 4.52 4.82 2.14
CA ALA A 447 5.02 5.92 2.97
C ALA A 447 6.51 6.21 2.78
N ALA A 448 7.26 5.29 2.14
CA ALA A 448 8.69 5.48 1.92
C ALA A 448 8.90 6.60 0.90
N GLY A 449 9.47 7.72 1.35
CA GLY A 449 9.62 8.92 0.55
C GLY A 449 8.68 10.07 0.93
N THR A 450 7.83 9.92 1.95
CA THR A 450 6.85 10.96 2.37
C THR A 450 7.19 11.53 3.76
N GLY A 451 6.50 12.59 4.20
CA GLY A 451 6.68 13.18 5.53
C GLY A 451 6.43 12.21 6.67
N SER A 452 5.46 11.29 6.53
CA SER A 452 5.17 10.27 7.54
C SER A 452 6.36 9.34 7.80
N PHE A 453 7.23 9.12 6.81
CA PHE A 453 8.49 8.40 7.03
C PHE A 453 9.37 9.14 8.04
N LEU A 454 9.56 10.45 7.89
CA LEU A 454 10.39 11.22 8.83
C LEU A 454 9.74 11.39 10.19
N GLU A 455 8.42 11.59 10.25
CA GLU A 455 7.67 11.66 11.50
C GLU A 455 7.85 10.38 12.33
N GLU A 456 7.64 9.21 11.73
CA GLU A 456 7.78 7.90 12.39
C GLU A 456 9.24 7.64 12.86
N GLN A 457 10.24 8.08 12.09
CA GLN A 457 11.64 7.93 12.52
C GLN A 457 12.05 8.96 13.59
N ALA A 458 11.53 10.18 13.54
CA ALA A 458 11.81 11.23 14.53
C ALA A 458 11.24 10.83 15.90
N GLU A 459 10.00 10.36 15.93
CA GLU A 459 9.32 9.96 17.16
C GLU A 459 10.00 8.73 17.79
N ARG A 460 10.42 7.75 16.99
CA ARG A 460 11.25 6.63 17.46
C ARG A 460 12.58 7.07 18.09
N LEU A 461 13.19 8.11 17.55
CA LEU A 461 14.44 8.68 18.05
C LEU A 461 14.22 9.62 19.25
N ASP A 462 12.97 9.81 19.67
CA ASP A 462 12.55 10.73 20.74
C ASP A 462 13.00 12.18 20.47
N ILE A 463 12.75 12.65 19.24
CA ILE A 463 13.09 14.01 18.79
C ILE A 463 11.91 14.71 18.10
N SER A 464 11.86 16.04 18.19
CA SER A 464 10.86 16.84 17.49
C SER A 464 11.16 16.93 15.99
N ILE A 465 10.21 16.48 15.15
CA ILE A 465 10.31 16.64 13.69
C ILE A 465 10.39 18.12 13.27
N LYS A 466 9.73 19.02 14.03
CA LYS A 466 9.67 20.46 13.73
C LYS A 466 10.88 21.23 14.24
N GLU A 467 11.37 20.90 15.44
CA GLU A 467 12.39 21.72 16.12
C GLU A 467 13.80 21.12 16.05
N ASP A 468 13.90 19.80 16.13
CA ASP A 468 15.20 19.12 16.31
C ASP A 468 15.75 18.53 15.02
N PHE A 469 14.91 17.93 14.18
CA PHE A 469 15.35 17.08 13.09
C PHE A 469 16.33 17.78 12.15
N ALA A 470 15.92 18.91 11.55
CA ALA A 470 16.75 19.64 10.59
C ALA A 470 18.06 20.13 11.24
N ARG A 471 17.97 20.68 12.46
CA ARG A 471 19.11 21.18 13.23
C ARG A 471 20.13 20.07 13.51
N MET A 472 19.67 18.88 13.91
CA MET A 472 20.54 17.73 14.20
C MET A 472 21.15 17.15 12.92
N ALA A 473 20.36 17.00 11.86
CA ALA A 473 20.83 16.49 10.58
C ALA A 473 21.91 17.39 9.95
N LEU A 474 21.73 18.72 9.99
CA LEU A 474 22.70 19.69 9.46
C LEU A 474 23.99 19.76 10.31
N ALA A 475 23.91 19.45 11.61
CA ALA A 475 25.06 19.42 12.50
C ALA A 475 25.89 18.11 12.40
N ALA A 476 25.38 17.09 11.70
CA ALA A 476 25.97 15.77 11.65
C ALA A 476 27.30 15.76 10.86
N PRO A 477 28.43 15.39 11.49
CA PRO A 477 29.72 15.34 10.81
C PRO A 477 29.87 14.10 9.91
N THR A 478 29.14 13.02 10.23
CA THR A 478 29.31 11.71 9.60
C THR A 478 27.96 11.04 9.31
N PRO A 479 27.12 11.61 8.41
CA PRO A 479 25.80 11.06 8.12
C PRO A 479 25.82 9.55 7.80
N ALA A 480 24.91 8.81 8.45
CA ALA A 480 24.82 7.36 8.34
C ALA A 480 24.31 6.93 6.95
N CYS A 481 24.94 5.91 6.36
CA CYS A 481 24.52 5.36 5.07
C CYS A 481 23.38 4.33 5.25
N LEU A 482 22.17 4.81 5.51
CA LEU A 482 20.99 3.95 5.73
C LEU A 482 20.42 3.35 4.44
N GLY A 483 20.74 3.94 3.28
CA GLY A 483 20.32 3.45 1.96
C GLY A 483 18.84 3.68 1.65
N GLU A 484 18.31 2.87 0.73
CA GLU A 484 16.94 3.01 0.20
C GLU A 484 16.06 1.86 0.66
N ARG A 485 15.30 2.10 1.72
CA ARG A 485 14.40 1.10 2.31
C ARG A 485 13.00 1.64 2.48
N CYS A 486 12.03 0.73 2.58
CA CYS A 486 10.71 1.15 3.07
C CYS A 486 10.81 1.60 4.53
N THR A 487 9.87 2.41 5.01
CA THR A 487 9.84 2.92 6.38
C THR A 487 10.05 1.82 7.41
N VAL A 488 9.40 0.67 7.21
CA VAL A 488 9.50 -0.48 8.11
C VAL A 488 10.91 -1.10 8.14
N PHE A 489 11.56 -1.27 6.98
CA PHE A 489 12.93 -1.81 6.95
C PHE A 489 13.96 -0.77 7.41
N MET A 490 13.68 0.52 7.19
CA MET A 490 14.52 1.62 7.65
C MET A 490 14.68 1.60 9.17
N GLU A 491 13.61 1.29 9.90
CA GLU A 491 13.68 1.16 11.37
C GLU A 491 14.75 0.16 11.82
N SER A 492 14.87 -0.96 11.11
CA SER A 492 15.88 -1.97 11.42
C SER A 492 17.28 -1.53 11.05
N ASP A 493 17.44 -0.79 9.95
CA ASP A 493 18.73 -0.20 9.57
C ASP A 493 19.15 0.89 10.59
N VAL A 494 18.23 1.74 11.05
CA VAL A 494 18.44 2.70 12.14
C VAL A 494 18.92 1.97 13.40
N VAL A 495 18.23 0.90 13.83
CA VAL A 495 18.66 0.07 14.98
C VAL A 495 20.03 -0.53 14.76
N HIS A 496 20.30 -1.06 13.58
CA HIS A 496 21.58 -1.66 13.24
C HIS A 496 22.73 -0.67 13.43
N HIS A 497 22.57 0.55 12.90
CA HIS A 497 23.56 1.61 13.04
C HIS A 497 23.66 2.12 14.49
N GLN A 498 22.54 2.23 15.23
CA GLN A 498 22.54 2.55 16.66
C GLN A 498 23.31 1.52 17.50
N GLN A 499 23.06 0.22 17.28
CA GLN A 499 23.76 -0.86 17.98
C GLN A 499 25.27 -0.84 17.71
N ARG A 500 25.68 -0.27 16.57
CA ARG A 500 27.08 -0.09 16.18
C ARG A 500 27.68 1.22 16.67
N GLY A 501 26.86 2.19 17.08
CA GLY A 501 27.28 3.40 17.78
C GLY A 501 27.13 4.70 16.98
N ALA A 502 26.29 4.71 15.93
CA ALA A 502 25.90 5.95 15.25
C ALA A 502 25.15 6.89 16.22
N THR A 503 25.41 8.20 16.13
CA THR A 503 24.70 9.20 16.95
C THR A 503 23.34 9.53 16.34
N VAL A 504 22.47 10.20 17.11
CA VAL A 504 21.16 10.62 16.61
C VAL A 504 21.31 11.65 15.47
N GLU A 505 22.32 12.52 15.54
CA GLU A 505 22.68 13.46 14.46
C GLU A 505 23.06 12.73 13.18
N ASP A 506 23.96 11.74 13.25
CA ASP A 506 24.37 10.95 12.08
C ASP A 506 23.19 10.20 11.46
N LEU A 507 22.29 9.66 12.29
CA LEU A 507 21.08 8.97 11.85
C LEU A 507 20.08 9.91 11.19
N THR A 508 19.81 11.08 11.79
CA THR A 508 18.88 12.08 11.23
C THR A 508 19.35 12.60 9.87
N ALA A 509 20.65 12.84 9.70
CA ALA A 509 21.23 13.17 8.40
C ALA A 509 21.11 12.01 7.40
N GLY A 510 21.36 10.78 7.84
CA GLY A 510 21.14 9.58 7.03
C GLY A 510 19.69 9.41 6.58
N LEU A 511 18.73 9.74 7.44
CA LEU A 511 17.29 9.71 7.15
C LEU A 511 16.89 10.78 6.13
N ALA A 512 17.49 11.98 6.18
CA ALA A 512 17.30 13.02 5.17
C ALA A 512 17.79 12.57 3.77
N TYR A 513 18.94 11.91 3.68
CA TYR A 513 19.37 11.26 2.43
C TYR A 513 18.42 10.14 2.00
N SER A 514 17.95 9.34 2.95
CA SER A 514 17.09 8.18 2.66
C SER A 514 15.74 8.57 2.08
N ILE A 515 15.13 9.66 2.57
CA ILE A 515 13.87 10.16 1.97
C ILE A 515 14.08 10.65 0.54
N VAL A 516 15.19 11.36 0.26
CA VAL A 516 15.54 11.83 -1.08
C VAL A 516 15.77 10.66 -2.04
N HIS A 517 16.59 9.67 -1.66
CA HIS A 517 16.84 8.51 -2.52
C HIS A 517 15.55 7.69 -2.75
N ASN A 518 14.72 7.50 -1.72
CA ASN A 518 13.41 6.86 -1.88
C ASN A 518 12.51 7.65 -2.84
N TYR A 519 12.44 8.97 -2.73
CA TYR A 519 11.64 9.81 -3.61
C TYR A 519 12.12 9.70 -5.07
N LEU A 520 13.42 9.84 -5.31
CA LEU A 520 14.01 9.76 -6.66
C LEU A 520 13.78 8.38 -7.30
N ASN A 521 13.92 7.29 -6.55
CA ASN A 521 13.80 5.96 -7.14
C ASN A 521 12.37 5.45 -7.23
N ARG A 522 11.48 5.84 -6.31
CA ARG A 522 10.10 5.35 -6.28
C ARG A 522 9.11 6.27 -6.99
N VAL A 523 9.30 7.59 -6.89
CA VAL A 523 8.37 8.58 -7.45
C VAL A 523 8.87 9.06 -8.80
N VAL A 524 10.09 9.63 -8.85
CA VAL A 524 10.67 10.09 -10.12
C VAL A 524 10.93 8.89 -11.02
N ASN A 525 11.50 7.80 -10.49
CA ASN A 525 11.66 6.50 -11.17
C ASN A 525 12.29 6.63 -12.57
N GLY A 526 13.42 7.34 -12.64
CA GLY A 526 14.17 7.56 -13.87
C GLY A 526 13.54 8.55 -14.87
N ARG A 527 12.47 9.26 -14.49
CA ARG A 527 11.94 10.40 -15.26
C ARG A 527 12.96 11.53 -15.30
N GLU A 528 12.84 12.38 -16.32
CA GLU A 528 13.76 13.49 -16.55
C GLU A 528 13.65 14.54 -15.44
N ILE A 529 14.77 14.91 -14.82
CA ILE A 529 14.81 16.05 -13.90
C ILE A 529 15.40 17.22 -14.69
N GLY A 530 14.63 18.31 -14.80
CA GLY A 530 15.06 19.52 -15.49
C GLY A 530 16.07 20.33 -14.69
N ARG A 531 16.30 21.58 -15.13
CA ARG A 531 17.33 22.46 -14.59
C ARG A 531 16.83 23.34 -13.45
N ARG A 532 15.53 23.59 -13.37
CA ARG A 532 14.94 24.51 -12.40
C ARG A 532 13.91 23.76 -11.57
N VAL A 533 14.41 23.18 -10.48
CA VAL A 533 13.66 22.33 -9.56
C VAL A 533 13.06 23.16 -8.44
N LEU A 534 11.75 23.10 -8.28
CA LEU A 534 11.03 23.67 -7.14
C LEU A 534 10.59 22.55 -6.20
N PHE A 535 11.02 22.61 -4.95
CA PHE A 535 10.63 21.65 -3.91
C PHE A 535 9.59 22.27 -2.99
N GLN A 536 8.42 21.62 -2.95
CA GLN A 536 7.25 22.04 -2.20
C GLN A 536 6.64 20.93 -1.32
N GLY A 537 5.63 21.28 -0.52
CA GLY A 537 4.95 20.38 0.41
C GLY A 537 5.48 20.49 1.84
N GLY A 538 4.82 19.81 2.78
CA GLY A 538 5.14 19.92 4.21
C GLY A 538 6.58 19.52 4.56
N VAL A 539 7.18 18.58 3.83
CA VAL A 539 8.56 18.14 4.07
C VAL A 539 9.59 19.17 3.63
N ALA A 540 9.25 20.05 2.69
CA ALA A 540 10.17 21.10 2.24
C ALA A 540 10.47 22.14 3.34
N LEU A 541 9.66 22.20 4.41
CA LEU A 541 9.99 22.96 5.62
C LEU A 541 11.21 22.41 6.36
N ASN A 542 11.56 21.14 6.15
CA ASN A 542 12.75 20.53 6.72
C ASN A 542 13.96 20.78 5.81
N HIS A 543 14.74 21.82 6.14
CA HIS A 543 15.87 22.26 5.31
C HIS A 543 16.94 21.18 5.10
N SER A 544 17.06 20.19 6.01
CA SER A 544 18.01 19.08 5.82
C SER A 544 17.66 18.21 4.61
N VAL A 545 16.36 18.11 4.26
CA VAL A 545 15.89 17.36 3.07
C VAL A 545 16.19 18.14 1.79
N ALA A 546 15.99 19.46 1.80
CA ALA A 546 16.37 20.31 0.67
C ALA A 546 17.88 20.24 0.41
N SER A 547 18.69 20.36 1.46
CA SER A 547 20.15 20.19 1.42
C SER A 547 20.54 18.80 0.89
N ALA A 548 19.84 17.74 1.31
CA ALA A 548 20.07 16.40 0.79
C ALA A 548 19.73 16.27 -0.72
N PHE A 549 18.68 16.93 -1.21
CA PHE A 549 18.38 16.99 -2.65
C PHE A 549 19.51 17.68 -3.42
N GLU A 550 20.00 18.82 -2.93
CA GLU A 550 21.11 19.56 -3.57
C GLU A 550 22.38 18.71 -3.64
N GLN A 551 22.72 18.00 -2.56
CA GLN A 551 23.86 17.07 -2.52
C GLN A 551 23.71 15.90 -3.51
N VAL A 552 22.51 15.33 -3.61
CA VAL A 552 22.26 14.16 -4.48
C VAL A 552 22.16 14.55 -5.96
N LEU A 553 21.56 15.70 -6.28
CA LEU A 553 21.36 16.16 -7.65
C LEU A 553 22.57 16.93 -8.20
N GLY A 554 23.38 17.54 -7.33
CA GLY A 554 24.46 18.43 -7.72
C GLY A 554 24.00 19.76 -8.35
N GLN A 555 22.77 20.19 -8.06
CA GLN A 555 22.19 21.47 -8.48
C GLN A 555 21.29 22.04 -7.38
N ASP A 556 21.09 23.36 -7.39
CA ASP A 556 20.28 24.07 -6.40
C ASP A 556 18.80 23.71 -6.52
N VAL A 557 18.08 23.73 -5.39
CA VAL A 557 16.64 23.48 -5.32
C VAL A 557 15.93 24.68 -4.71
N ILE A 558 14.85 25.13 -5.37
CA ILE A 558 14.08 26.31 -4.95
C ILE A 558 13.02 25.86 -3.94
N VAL A 559 13.01 26.45 -2.74
CA VAL A 559 11.96 26.19 -1.74
C VAL A 559 11.13 27.46 -1.55
N PRO A 560 9.84 27.46 -1.93
CA PRO A 560 8.96 28.61 -1.69
C PRO A 560 8.73 28.87 -0.19
N PRO A 561 8.60 30.14 0.25
CA PRO A 561 8.36 30.44 1.66
C PRO A 561 7.06 29.83 2.23
N GLN A 562 6.00 29.70 1.42
CA GLN A 562 4.71 29.12 1.80
C GLN A 562 4.47 27.76 1.14
N THR A 563 5.51 26.92 1.20
CA THR A 563 5.57 25.58 0.61
C THR A 563 4.43 24.64 1.05
N ASP A 564 3.91 24.82 2.27
CA ASP A 564 2.90 23.99 2.92
C ASP A 564 1.46 24.23 2.42
N VAL A 565 1.22 25.31 1.67
CA VAL A 565 -0.12 25.72 1.20
C VAL A 565 -0.21 25.94 -0.32
N MET A 566 0.75 25.41 -1.08
CA MET A 566 0.88 25.61 -2.53
C MET A 566 -0.36 25.16 -3.32
N GLY A 567 -1.03 24.07 -2.92
CA GLY A 567 -2.26 23.61 -3.56
C GLY A 567 -3.40 24.62 -3.41
N ALA A 568 -3.58 25.19 -2.22
CA ALA A 568 -4.58 26.21 -1.95
C ALA A 568 -4.27 27.51 -2.74
N ILE A 569 -3.00 27.92 -2.82
CA ILE A 569 -2.57 29.06 -3.65
C ILE A 569 -2.97 28.83 -5.10
N GLY A 570 -2.65 27.65 -5.63
CA GLY A 570 -3.02 27.26 -6.99
C GLY A 570 -4.52 27.32 -7.26
N ALA A 571 -5.32 26.82 -6.32
CA ALA A 571 -6.78 26.85 -6.44
C ALA A 571 -7.33 28.28 -6.48
N ALA A 572 -6.78 29.20 -5.68
CA ALA A 572 -7.17 30.61 -5.67
C ALA A 572 -6.81 31.30 -7.00
N ILE A 573 -5.61 31.04 -7.54
CA ILE A 573 -5.16 31.56 -8.84
C ILE A 573 -6.07 31.06 -9.97
N LEU A 574 -6.42 29.77 -9.95
CA LEU A 574 -7.32 29.18 -10.96
C LEU A 574 -8.74 29.78 -10.87
N ALA A 575 -9.22 30.11 -9.67
CA ALA A 575 -10.50 30.80 -9.49
C ALA A 575 -10.47 32.22 -10.10
N ARG A 576 -9.37 32.96 -9.90
CA ARG A 576 -9.14 34.27 -10.55
C ARG A 576 -9.16 34.16 -12.07
N GLU A 577 -8.40 33.24 -12.63
CA GLU A 577 -8.31 33.06 -14.09
C GLU A 577 -9.65 32.64 -14.71
N ALA A 578 -10.40 31.77 -14.02
CA ALA A 578 -11.73 31.39 -14.47
C ALA A 578 -12.71 32.56 -14.47
N ARG A 579 -12.60 33.48 -13.50
CA ARG A 579 -13.38 34.72 -13.46
C ARG A 579 -12.99 35.66 -14.61
N GLU A 580 -11.69 35.87 -14.83
CA GLU A 580 -11.19 36.68 -15.95
C GLU A 580 -11.69 36.15 -17.30
N ALA A 581 -11.66 34.83 -17.51
CA ALA A 581 -12.16 34.19 -18.73
C ALA A 581 -13.68 34.33 -18.95
N ARG A 582 -14.48 34.43 -17.87
CA ARG A 582 -15.93 34.62 -17.93
C ARG A 582 -16.34 36.11 -18.07
N GLY A 583 -15.40 37.04 -17.88
CA GLY A 583 -15.65 38.48 -17.82
C GLY A 583 -16.12 38.96 -16.43
N THR A 584 -15.93 40.24 -16.12
CA THR A 584 -16.14 40.85 -14.78
C THR A 584 -17.61 40.93 -14.30
N GLY A 585 -18.54 40.26 -14.97
CA GLY A 585 -20.00 40.42 -14.78
C GLY A 585 -20.71 39.31 -14.01
N GLY A 586 -20.01 38.27 -13.54
CA GLY A 586 -20.59 37.22 -12.71
C GLY A 586 -20.15 37.33 -11.25
N ASP A 587 -21.10 37.38 -10.32
CA ASP A 587 -20.82 37.23 -8.89
C ASP A 587 -20.34 35.80 -8.59
N SER A 588 -19.40 35.65 -7.65
CA SER A 588 -18.92 34.34 -7.20
C SER A 588 -20.06 33.53 -6.58
N THR A 589 -20.00 32.20 -6.74
CA THR A 589 -20.90 31.29 -6.02
C THR A 589 -20.50 31.08 -4.55
N PHE A 590 -19.43 31.73 -4.08
CA PHE A 590 -18.92 31.60 -2.73
C PHE A 590 -19.98 32.00 -1.69
N ARG A 591 -20.15 31.14 -0.69
CA ARG A 591 -21.26 31.22 0.27
C ARG A 591 -20.94 32.02 1.53
N GLY A 592 -19.74 32.60 1.64
CA GLY A 592 -19.29 33.39 2.79
C GLY A 592 -18.42 32.63 3.78
N PHE A 593 -17.79 33.35 4.72
CA PHE A 593 -16.87 32.79 5.73
C PHE A 593 -17.61 32.09 6.88
N ASN A 594 -18.76 32.60 7.30
CA ASN A 594 -19.56 31.98 8.36
C ASN A 594 -20.54 30.95 7.79
N LEU A 595 -20.17 29.66 7.92
CA LEU A 595 -21.02 28.52 7.53
C LEU A 595 -21.69 27.84 8.74
N THR A 596 -21.68 28.48 9.92
CA THR A 596 -22.10 27.86 11.20
C THR A 596 -23.59 27.54 11.24
N GLU A 597 -24.41 28.38 10.61
CA GLU A 597 -25.88 28.26 10.60
C GLU A 597 -26.40 27.20 9.61
N ARG A 598 -25.53 26.60 8.79
CA ARG A 598 -25.91 25.52 7.89
C ARG A 598 -25.80 24.18 8.61
N GLU A 599 -26.95 23.68 9.04
CA GLU A 599 -27.12 22.29 9.43
C GLU A 599 -26.91 21.38 8.22
N TYR A 600 -26.15 20.30 8.42
CA TYR A 600 -26.02 19.22 7.45
C TYR A 600 -26.38 17.90 8.10
N ASP A 601 -27.11 17.07 7.37
CA ASP A 601 -27.37 15.68 7.75
C ASP A 601 -26.49 14.77 6.90
N ALA A 602 -25.59 14.03 7.56
CA ALA A 602 -24.74 13.05 6.92
C ALA A 602 -25.17 11.66 7.36
N SER A 603 -25.57 10.83 6.39
CA SER A 603 -25.96 9.44 6.63
C SER A 603 -25.30 8.51 5.62
N THR A 604 -25.13 7.25 5.98
CA THR A 604 -24.48 6.24 5.12
C THR A 604 -25.40 5.05 4.92
N PHE A 605 -25.46 4.49 3.71
CA PHE A 605 -26.23 3.28 3.42
C PHE A 605 -25.55 2.40 2.36
N ILE A 606 -25.85 1.09 2.38
CA ILE A 606 -25.31 0.15 1.38
C ILE A 606 -26.27 0.05 0.20
N CYS A 607 -25.78 0.36 -1.01
CA CYS A 607 -26.51 0.21 -2.26
C CYS A 607 -26.63 -1.26 -2.67
N LYS A 608 -27.85 -1.80 -2.64
CA LYS A 608 -28.14 -3.19 -3.06
C LYS A 608 -28.52 -3.33 -4.54
N ALA A 609 -28.20 -2.33 -5.37
CA ALA A 609 -28.63 -2.29 -6.77
C ALA A 609 -27.86 -3.27 -7.69
N CYS A 610 -26.65 -3.65 -7.29
CA CYS A 610 -25.78 -4.56 -8.04
C CYS A 610 -24.82 -5.29 -7.09
N PRO A 611 -24.08 -6.30 -7.56
CA PRO A 611 -23.15 -7.08 -6.74
C PRO A 611 -22.02 -6.27 -6.09
N ASN A 612 -21.77 -5.03 -6.54
CA ASN A 612 -20.73 -4.17 -5.97
C ASN A 612 -21.03 -3.72 -4.53
N LEU A 613 -22.30 -3.75 -4.09
CA LEU A 613 -22.72 -3.40 -2.72
C LEU A 613 -22.05 -2.13 -2.18
N CYS A 614 -22.04 -1.06 -3.00
CA CYS A 614 -21.32 0.18 -2.70
C CYS A 614 -21.84 0.80 -1.40
N GLU A 615 -20.94 1.26 -0.53
CA GLU A 615 -21.31 2.12 0.59
C GLU A 615 -21.48 3.55 0.10
N ILE A 616 -22.68 4.10 0.26
CA ILE A 616 -23.05 5.43 -0.23
C ILE A 616 -23.19 6.37 0.96
N LYS A 617 -22.40 7.44 0.96
CA LYS A 617 -22.58 8.58 1.88
C LYS A 617 -23.54 9.57 1.26
N LYS A 618 -24.56 9.96 2.00
CA LYS A 618 -25.56 10.97 1.65
C LYS A 618 -25.32 12.17 2.56
N VAL A 619 -25.08 13.34 1.96
CA VAL A 619 -24.95 14.61 2.66
C VAL A 619 -26.08 15.53 2.21
N VAL A 620 -26.91 15.97 3.14
CA VAL A 620 -27.98 16.95 2.91
C VAL A 620 -27.54 18.26 3.52
N LEU A 621 -27.54 19.34 2.75
CA LEU A 621 -27.18 20.69 3.22
C LEU A 621 -28.47 21.53 3.32
N GLY A 622 -29.06 21.64 4.50
CA GLY A 622 -30.37 22.29 4.68
C GLY A 622 -31.46 21.67 3.79
N ASP A 623 -32.13 22.51 2.99
CA ASP A 623 -33.18 22.09 2.03
C ASP A 623 -32.63 21.75 0.62
N GLU A 624 -31.30 21.70 0.44
CA GLU A 624 -30.69 21.37 -0.85
C GLU A 624 -30.86 19.87 -1.18
N PRO A 625 -30.91 19.51 -2.47
CA PRO A 625 -30.87 18.12 -2.90
C PRO A 625 -29.71 17.34 -2.26
N PRO A 626 -29.95 16.09 -1.82
CA PRO A 626 -28.91 15.27 -1.22
C PRO A 626 -27.76 15.03 -2.19
N ILE A 627 -26.54 15.30 -1.71
CA ILE A 627 -25.32 14.98 -2.44
C ILE A 627 -24.87 13.58 -2.01
N TYR A 628 -24.66 12.70 -2.98
CA TYR A 628 -24.25 11.33 -2.72
C TYR A 628 -22.80 11.09 -3.15
N TYR A 629 -22.06 10.34 -2.35
CA TYR A 629 -20.67 9.95 -2.57
C TYR A 629 -20.49 8.45 -2.34
N GLY A 630 -19.47 7.85 -2.94
CA GLY A 630 -19.14 6.42 -2.78
C GLY A 630 -19.87 5.47 -3.74
N ALA A 631 -20.69 6.00 -4.65
CA ALA A 631 -21.33 5.21 -5.70
C ALA A 631 -20.34 4.87 -6.82
N ARG A 632 -20.18 3.58 -7.15
CA ARG A 632 -19.42 3.14 -8.33
C ARG A 632 -20.15 3.39 -9.66
N CYS A 633 -21.47 3.58 -9.60
CA CYS A 633 -22.33 3.83 -10.76
C CYS A 633 -23.07 5.17 -10.65
N ASP A 634 -23.73 5.61 -11.71
CA ASP A 634 -24.40 6.92 -11.78
C ASP A 634 -25.70 7.03 -10.98
N LYS A 635 -26.14 5.95 -10.33
CA LYS A 635 -27.45 5.84 -9.68
C LYS A 635 -27.77 6.97 -8.69
N PHE A 636 -26.76 7.53 -8.04
CA PHE A 636 -26.94 8.54 -6.99
C PHE A 636 -26.42 9.94 -7.37
N GLU A 637 -25.89 10.12 -8.57
CA GLU A 637 -25.27 11.40 -8.97
C GLU A 637 -26.27 12.40 -9.58
N GLU A 638 -27.48 11.98 -9.98
CA GLU A 638 -28.50 12.87 -10.54
C GLU A 638 -29.04 13.92 -9.53
N ALA A 639 -28.80 13.72 -8.23
CA ALA A 639 -29.32 14.60 -7.19
C ALA A 639 -28.39 15.77 -6.83
N GLY A 640 -27.14 15.83 -7.31
CA GLY A 640 -26.15 16.83 -6.87
C GLY A 640 -25.53 17.72 -7.94
N ARG A 641 -25.76 17.45 -9.23
CA ARG A 641 -25.19 18.25 -10.32
C ARG A 641 -26.25 19.17 -10.93
N GLY A 642 -25.96 20.48 -10.93
CA GLY A 642 -26.55 21.40 -11.91
C GLY A 642 -26.35 20.88 -13.34
N PRO A 643 -27.14 21.34 -14.32
CA PRO A 643 -27.35 20.61 -15.56
C PRO A 643 -26.09 20.58 -16.45
N LYS A 644 -25.67 19.36 -16.81
CA LYS A 644 -25.16 18.87 -18.11
C LYS A 644 -23.89 18.01 -18.03
N ASN A 645 -23.99 16.86 -18.70
CA ASN A 645 -22.94 16.04 -19.33
C ASN A 645 -22.41 14.81 -18.55
N LEU A 646 -23.24 13.78 -18.36
CA LEU A 646 -22.90 12.56 -19.10
C LEU A 646 -23.06 12.97 -20.56
N GLN A 647 -22.00 13.02 -21.36
CA GLN A 647 -22.25 12.99 -22.80
C GLN A 647 -22.94 11.64 -23.05
N GLU A 648 -24.26 11.63 -23.15
CA GLU A 648 -25.12 10.48 -23.49
C GLU A 648 -24.76 9.81 -24.84
N GLY A 649 -23.58 10.09 -25.41
CA GLY A 649 -23.06 9.55 -26.66
C GLY A 649 -21.75 8.76 -26.59
N ILE A 650 -21.00 8.73 -25.46
CA ILE A 650 -19.75 7.95 -25.39
C ILE A 650 -20.06 6.49 -25.13
N ARG A 651 -19.79 5.64 -26.14
CA ARG A 651 -20.06 4.18 -26.12
C ARG A 651 -19.26 3.44 -25.05
N ASP A 652 -19.82 2.32 -24.58
CA ASP A 652 -19.18 1.43 -23.62
C ASP A 652 -18.52 0.22 -24.30
N LEU A 653 -17.30 0.41 -24.80
CA LEU A 653 -16.59 -0.65 -25.50
C LEU A 653 -16.23 -1.85 -24.61
N PHE A 654 -16.16 -1.67 -23.29
CA PHE A 654 -15.89 -2.74 -22.33
C PHE A 654 -17.12 -3.61 -22.10
N ALA A 655 -18.29 -3.00 -21.90
CA ALA A 655 -19.55 -3.74 -21.82
C ALA A 655 -19.86 -4.47 -23.13
N GLU A 656 -19.60 -3.84 -24.29
CA GLU A 656 -19.74 -4.49 -25.59
C GLU A 656 -18.78 -5.68 -25.75
N ARG A 657 -17.53 -5.57 -25.29
CA ARG A 657 -16.57 -6.69 -25.27
C ARG A 657 -17.03 -7.82 -24.37
N GLU A 658 -17.53 -7.53 -23.17
CA GLU A 658 -18.06 -8.54 -22.25
C GLU A 658 -19.27 -9.26 -22.86
N ALA A 659 -20.17 -8.53 -23.51
CA ALA A 659 -21.28 -9.13 -24.25
C ALA A 659 -20.80 -10.03 -25.39
N LEU A 660 -19.71 -9.69 -26.08
CA LEU A 660 -19.10 -10.58 -27.09
C LEU A 660 -18.46 -11.83 -26.47
N LEU A 661 -17.85 -11.70 -25.28
CA LEU A 661 -17.21 -12.79 -24.52
C LEU A 661 -18.26 -13.80 -24.02
N LEU A 662 -19.33 -13.31 -23.41
CA LEU A 662 -20.43 -14.15 -22.92
C LEU A 662 -21.32 -14.64 -24.07
N ALA A 663 -21.43 -13.85 -25.14
CA ALA A 663 -22.29 -14.08 -26.29
C ALA A 663 -23.75 -14.35 -25.83
N ASP A 664 -24.29 -15.50 -26.20
CA ASP A 664 -25.62 -16.02 -25.86
C ASP A 664 -25.59 -16.93 -24.61
N TYR A 665 -24.64 -16.74 -23.69
CA TYR A 665 -24.58 -17.53 -22.46
C TYR A 665 -25.70 -17.11 -21.51
N GLU A 666 -26.51 -18.09 -21.12
CA GLU A 666 -27.44 -17.98 -20.00
C GLU A 666 -27.12 -19.10 -19.01
N GLU A 667 -27.00 -18.75 -17.73
CA GLU A 667 -26.72 -19.74 -16.70
C GLU A 667 -27.93 -20.67 -16.50
N PRO A 668 -27.76 -21.99 -16.49
CA PRO A 668 -28.86 -22.92 -16.25
C PRO A 668 -29.48 -22.72 -14.87
N ALA A 669 -30.79 -22.48 -14.81
CA ALA A 669 -31.54 -22.23 -13.57
C ALA A 669 -31.52 -23.41 -12.57
N GLY A 670 -31.14 -24.61 -13.02
CA GLY A 670 -31.02 -25.82 -12.22
C GLY A 670 -30.29 -26.92 -12.97
N ARG A 671 -30.21 -28.11 -12.36
CA ARG A 671 -29.56 -29.28 -12.96
C ARG A 671 -30.41 -29.86 -14.10
N THR A 672 -29.89 -29.89 -15.32
CA THR A 672 -30.56 -30.58 -16.44
C THR A 672 -30.46 -32.10 -16.24
N PRO A 673 -31.58 -32.85 -16.32
CA PRO A 673 -31.56 -34.30 -16.14
C PRO A 673 -30.56 -35.00 -17.08
N GLY A 674 -29.65 -35.79 -16.52
CA GLY A 674 -28.66 -36.56 -17.28
C GLY A 674 -27.43 -35.78 -17.76
N ARG A 675 -27.33 -34.47 -17.50
CA ARG A 675 -26.14 -33.66 -17.81
C ARG A 675 -25.31 -33.44 -16.56
N ARG A 676 -23.99 -33.53 -16.71
CA ARG A 676 -23.04 -33.14 -15.65
C ARG A 676 -22.85 -31.62 -15.66
N ARG A 677 -22.56 -31.04 -14.50
CA ARG A 677 -22.31 -29.60 -14.32
C ARG A 677 -20.84 -29.34 -14.05
N VAL A 678 -20.28 -28.38 -14.79
CA VAL A 678 -18.90 -27.94 -14.65
C VAL A 678 -18.86 -26.46 -14.29
N GLY A 679 -18.24 -26.14 -13.16
CA GLY A 679 -18.00 -24.77 -12.72
C GLY A 679 -16.75 -24.21 -13.38
N ILE A 680 -16.82 -23.00 -13.94
CA ILE A 680 -15.68 -22.24 -14.46
C ILE A 680 -15.54 -20.95 -13.66
N PRO A 681 -14.40 -20.71 -12.99
CA PRO A 681 -14.19 -19.48 -12.24
C PRO A 681 -14.04 -18.29 -13.22
N ARG A 682 -14.72 -17.18 -12.94
CA ARG A 682 -14.63 -15.91 -13.69
C ARG A 682 -13.35 -15.14 -13.36
N SER A 683 -12.19 -15.80 -13.46
CA SER A 683 -10.89 -15.23 -13.11
C SER A 683 -9.83 -15.50 -14.19
N LEU A 684 -8.78 -14.67 -14.22
CA LEU A 684 -7.62 -14.81 -15.12
C LEU A 684 -8.04 -15.06 -16.59
N ILE A 685 -7.65 -16.20 -17.14
CA ILE A 685 -7.86 -16.64 -18.53
C ILE A 685 -9.33 -16.70 -18.94
N PHE A 686 -10.29 -16.67 -18.01
CA PHE A 686 -11.71 -16.55 -18.34
C PHE A 686 -11.99 -15.38 -19.29
N ASN A 687 -11.34 -14.23 -19.04
CA ASN A 687 -11.51 -12.99 -19.81
C ASN A 687 -11.04 -13.08 -21.27
N GLU A 688 -10.39 -14.19 -21.64
CA GLU A 688 -9.90 -14.47 -22.99
C GLU A 688 -10.49 -15.76 -23.58
N LEU A 689 -10.57 -16.84 -22.81
CA LEU A 689 -10.81 -18.20 -23.30
C LEU A 689 -12.20 -18.77 -22.93
N PHE A 690 -13.08 -18.00 -22.31
CA PHE A 690 -14.43 -18.47 -22.01
C PHE A 690 -15.20 -18.97 -23.25
N PRO A 691 -15.18 -18.30 -24.42
CA PRO A 691 -15.86 -18.79 -25.61
C PRO A 691 -15.40 -20.20 -26.04
N TYR A 692 -14.10 -20.47 -25.95
CA TYR A 692 -13.54 -21.80 -26.20
C TYR A 692 -14.11 -22.84 -25.23
N TRP A 693 -13.98 -22.61 -23.92
CA TRP A 693 -14.35 -23.59 -22.89
C TRP A 693 -15.85 -23.81 -22.80
N ARG A 694 -16.65 -22.76 -22.98
CA ARG A 694 -18.11 -22.87 -23.06
C ARG A 694 -18.53 -23.81 -24.19
N ALA A 695 -18.02 -23.59 -25.40
CA ALA A 695 -18.34 -24.42 -26.55
C ALA A 695 -17.81 -25.86 -26.40
N PHE A 696 -16.61 -26.01 -25.82
CA PHE A 696 -16.02 -27.30 -25.52
C PHE A 696 -16.91 -28.14 -24.59
N PHE A 697 -17.32 -27.61 -23.43
CA PHE A 697 -18.16 -28.36 -22.49
C PHE A 697 -19.59 -28.54 -22.96
N ALA A 698 -20.15 -27.56 -23.68
CA ALA A 698 -21.47 -27.70 -24.29
C ALA A 698 -21.51 -28.86 -25.30
N GLU A 699 -20.48 -28.99 -26.15
CA GLU A 699 -20.33 -30.10 -27.11
C GLU A 699 -20.16 -31.46 -26.40
N LEU A 700 -19.56 -31.49 -25.20
CA LEU A 700 -19.48 -32.69 -24.36
C LEU A 700 -20.80 -33.01 -23.63
N GLY A 701 -21.86 -32.24 -23.83
CA GLY A 701 -23.15 -32.48 -23.20
C GLY A 701 -23.19 -32.04 -21.73
N MET A 702 -22.33 -31.10 -21.30
CA MET A 702 -22.30 -30.59 -19.93
C MET A 702 -22.96 -29.21 -19.81
N ASP A 703 -23.52 -28.94 -18.63
CA ASP A 703 -24.00 -27.63 -18.25
C ASP A 703 -22.85 -26.83 -17.64
N VAL A 704 -22.56 -25.65 -18.20
CA VAL A 704 -21.53 -24.75 -17.71
C VAL A 704 -22.15 -23.80 -16.69
N VAL A 705 -21.52 -23.68 -15.52
CA VAL A 705 -21.90 -22.76 -14.44
C VAL A 705 -20.72 -21.84 -14.17
N LEU A 706 -20.96 -20.55 -13.99
CA LEU A 706 -19.91 -19.58 -13.71
C LEU A 706 -19.90 -19.20 -12.23
N SER A 707 -18.76 -18.81 -11.69
CA SER A 707 -18.76 -18.07 -10.43
C SER A 707 -19.46 -16.71 -10.61
N GLY A 708 -19.87 -16.07 -9.52
CA GLY A 708 -20.38 -14.70 -9.56
C GLY A 708 -19.36 -13.72 -10.16
N SER A 709 -19.82 -12.56 -10.62
CA SER A 709 -18.88 -11.45 -10.91
C SER A 709 -18.10 -11.11 -9.64
N THR A 710 -16.85 -10.70 -9.81
CA THR A 710 -16.00 -10.30 -8.68
C THR A 710 -16.72 -9.25 -7.83
N SER A 711 -16.91 -9.57 -6.55
CA SER A 711 -17.69 -8.77 -5.60
C SER A 711 -16.88 -8.52 -4.32
N PRO A 712 -17.32 -7.61 -3.44
CA PRO A 712 -16.71 -7.47 -2.12
C PRO A 712 -16.67 -8.79 -1.32
N LYS A 713 -17.65 -9.69 -1.50
CA LYS A 713 -17.60 -11.04 -0.90
C LYS A 713 -16.42 -11.82 -1.48
N THR A 714 -16.32 -11.90 -2.81
CA THR A 714 -15.23 -12.61 -3.51
C THR A 714 -13.85 -12.12 -3.08
N ILE A 715 -13.68 -10.79 -2.94
CA ILE A 715 -12.42 -10.18 -2.48
C ILE A 715 -12.14 -10.54 -1.01
N ARG A 716 -13.15 -10.49 -0.12
CA ARG A 716 -12.99 -10.90 1.28
C ARG A 716 -12.60 -12.37 1.43
N ASP A 717 -13.31 -13.25 0.72
CA ASP A 717 -13.05 -14.70 0.71
C ASP A 717 -11.63 -14.97 0.18
N THR A 718 -11.22 -14.25 -0.86
CA THR A 718 -9.85 -14.29 -1.39
C THR A 718 -8.83 -13.89 -0.33
N GLN A 719 -9.01 -12.76 0.34
CA GLN A 719 -8.06 -12.27 1.35
C GLN A 719 -7.93 -13.20 2.57
N ASP A 720 -8.97 -13.98 2.90
CA ASP A 720 -8.96 -14.92 4.04
C ASP A 720 -8.26 -16.26 3.73
N HIS A 721 -8.18 -16.63 2.45
CA HIS A 721 -7.73 -17.97 2.04
C HIS A 721 -6.51 -17.98 1.10
N ALA A 722 -6.25 -16.90 0.38
CA ALA A 722 -5.19 -16.86 -0.62
C ALA A 722 -3.81 -16.61 -0.01
N GLU A 723 -2.79 -17.17 -0.66
CA GLU A 723 -1.40 -16.91 -0.34
C GLU A 723 -1.04 -15.42 -0.53
N PRO A 724 -0.24 -14.82 0.37
CA PRO A 724 0.06 -13.40 0.34
C PRO A 724 0.97 -12.99 -0.82
N GLU A 725 1.83 -13.88 -1.32
CA GLU A 725 2.94 -13.63 -2.27
C GLU A 725 2.49 -13.67 -3.75
N CYS A 726 1.28 -13.22 -4.07
CA CYS A 726 0.75 -13.20 -5.43
C CYS A 726 -0.02 -11.90 -5.74
N CYS A 727 -0.07 -11.51 -7.01
CA CYS A 727 -0.90 -10.38 -7.44
C CYS A 727 -2.40 -10.67 -7.27
N LEU A 728 -3.20 -9.61 -7.06
CA LEU A 728 -4.65 -9.69 -6.83
C LEU A 728 -5.40 -10.63 -7.82
N PRO A 729 -5.20 -10.56 -9.15
CA PRO A 729 -5.91 -11.43 -10.09
C PRO A 729 -5.67 -12.93 -9.87
N VAL A 730 -4.47 -13.31 -9.42
CA VAL A 730 -4.13 -14.71 -9.11
C VAL A 730 -4.78 -15.13 -7.79
N LYS A 731 -4.77 -14.25 -6.78
CA LYS A 731 -5.46 -14.47 -5.51
C LYS A 731 -6.96 -14.66 -5.72
N LEU A 732 -7.59 -13.90 -6.61
CA LEU A 732 -9.03 -13.95 -6.87
C LEU A 732 -9.54 -15.33 -7.31
N VAL A 733 -8.66 -16.20 -7.83
CA VAL A 733 -9.04 -17.59 -8.14
C VAL A 733 -9.57 -18.30 -6.89
N TYR A 734 -9.02 -18.03 -5.71
CA TYR A 734 -9.50 -18.60 -4.44
C TYR A 734 -10.95 -18.21 -4.14
N GLY A 735 -11.26 -16.91 -4.16
CA GLY A 735 -12.62 -16.42 -3.91
C GLY A 735 -13.63 -16.91 -4.94
N HIS A 736 -13.24 -16.99 -6.21
CA HIS A 736 -14.10 -17.53 -7.28
C HIS A 736 -14.34 -19.03 -7.14
N VAL A 737 -13.35 -19.81 -6.69
CA VAL A 737 -13.54 -21.24 -6.43
C VAL A 737 -14.39 -21.47 -5.18
N LEU A 738 -14.22 -20.67 -4.12
CA LEU A 738 -15.09 -20.70 -2.94
C LEU A 738 -16.55 -20.41 -3.30
N ASP A 739 -16.81 -19.42 -4.18
CA ASP A 739 -18.16 -19.17 -4.72
C ASP A 739 -18.73 -20.38 -5.49
N LEU A 740 -17.89 -21.11 -6.24
CA LEU A 740 -18.30 -22.32 -6.95
C LEU A 740 -18.56 -23.51 -6.00
N MET A 741 -17.80 -23.63 -4.91
CA MET A 741 -17.98 -24.71 -3.92
C MET A 741 -19.31 -24.62 -3.18
N GLU A 742 -19.93 -23.43 -3.15
CA GLU A 742 -21.29 -23.23 -2.62
C GLU A 742 -22.38 -23.69 -3.61
N ARG A 743 -22.02 -24.11 -4.83
CA ARG A 743 -22.96 -24.50 -5.91
C ARG A 743 -23.00 -26.02 -6.12
N ASP A 744 -24.14 -26.50 -6.62
CA ASP A 744 -24.31 -27.90 -7.04
C ASP A 744 -23.54 -28.17 -8.35
N LEU A 745 -22.32 -28.71 -8.23
CA LEU A 745 -21.39 -29.00 -9.32
C LEU A 745 -20.85 -30.43 -9.23
N ASP A 746 -20.63 -31.06 -10.40
CA ASP A 746 -19.90 -32.33 -10.46
C ASP A 746 -18.39 -32.09 -10.61
N TYR A 747 -18.02 -30.98 -11.26
CA TYR A 747 -16.62 -30.64 -11.54
C TYR A 747 -16.33 -29.15 -11.33
N VAL A 748 -15.13 -28.82 -10.88
CA VAL A 748 -14.57 -27.46 -10.91
C VAL A 748 -13.41 -27.42 -11.90
N PHE A 749 -13.51 -26.58 -12.93
CA PHE A 749 -12.56 -26.50 -14.01
C PHE A 749 -11.35 -25.62 -13.65
N LEU A 750 -10.19 -26.25 -13.45
CA LEU A 750 -8.95 -25.60 -13.03
C LEU A 750 -7.75 -26.08 -13.87
N PRO A 751 -7.71 -25.84 -15.19
CA PRO A 751 -6.58 -26.24 -16.01
C PRO A 751 -5.34 -25.39 -15.72
N SER A 752 -4.15 -25.97 -15.89
CA SER A 752 -2.88 -25.23 -15.90
C SER A 752 -2.53 -24.86 -17.35
N ILE A 753 -3.13 -23.77 -17.87
CA ILE A 753 -2.90 -23.32 -19.25
C ILE A 753 -1.57 -22.57 -19.36
N LEU A 754 -0.69 -23.04 -20.24
CA LEU A 754 0.72 -22.62 -20.32
C LEU A 754 0.98 -21.57 -21.40
N ASP A 755 0.27 -21.67 -22.53
CA ASP A 755 0.44 -20.81 -23.70
C ASP A 755 -0.91 -20.58 -24.40
N ARG A 756 -0.90 -19.73 -25.44
CA ARG A 756 -2.09 -19.37 -26.23
C ARG A 756 -2.06 -20.04 -27.61
N GLU A 757 -3.21 -20.17 -28.27
CA GLU A 757 -3.37 -20.95 -29.51
C GLU A 757 -2.46 -20.49 -30.65
N ASP A 758 -2.20 -19.19 -30.79
CA ASP A 758 -1.48 -18.64 -31.93
C ASP A 758 -0.49 -17.54 -31.50
N PRO A 759 0.83 -17.70 -31.75
CA PRO A 759 1.82 -16.67 -31.45
C PRO A 759 1.67 -15.46 -32.39
N PRO A 760 1.98 -14.24 -31.95
CA PRO A 760 2.05 -13.06 -32.82
C PRO A 760 3.02 -13.24 -33.99
N PRO A 761 2.90 -12.43 -35.07
CA PRO A 761 3.84 -12.45 -36.19
C PRO A 761 5.29 -12.39 -35.69
N GLY A 762 6.15 -13.25 -36.25
CA GLY A 762 7.58 -13.32 -35.92
C GLY A 762 7.93 -14.03 -34.61
N GLN A 763 6.99 -14.26 -33.69
CA GLN A 763 7.27 -14.86 -32.39
C GLN A 763 7.17 -16.39 -32.40
N THR A 764 8.09 -17.07 -31.71
CA THR A 764 8.08 -18.53 -31.54
C THR A 764 7.51 -18.98 -30.19
N HIS A 765 7.50 -18.08 -29.22
CA HIS A 765 7.00 -18.30 -27.85
C HIS A 765 5.78 -17.43 -27.58
N ASN A 766 4.87 -17.85 -26.71
CA ASN A 766 3.71 -17.04 -26.30
C ASN A 766 3.12 -17.51 -24.94
N HIS A 767 3.98 -17.63 -23.94
CA HIS A 767 3.61 -18.21 -22.64
C HIS A 767 2.87 -17.23 -21.72
N TYR A 768 1.97 -17.76 -20.89
CA TYR A 768 1.37 -17.04 -19.79
C TYR A 768 2.36 -16.85 -18.63
N CYS A 769 2.09 -15.87 -17.75
CA CYS A 769 2.83 -15.70 -16.50
C CYS A 769 2.80 -17.01 -15.70
N PRO A 770 3.89 -17.47 -15.03
CA PRO A 770 3.93 -18.78 -14.38
C PRO A 770 2.93 -18.94 -13.24
N LEU A 771 2.49 -17.83 -12.64
CA LEU A 771 1.45 -17.81 -11.61
C LEU A 771 0.07 -18.21 -12.17
N ILE A 772 -0.19 -17.99 -13.46
CA ILE A 772 -1.46 -18.37 -14.09
C ILE A 772 -1.63 -19.90 -14.10
N PRO A 773 -0.74 -20.71 -14.70
CA PRO A 773 -0.85 -22.16 -14.63
C PRO A 773 -0.67 -22.69 -13.20
N ALA A 774 0.19 -22.08 -12.37
CA ALA A 774 0.38 -22.51 -10.99
C ALA A 774 -0.87 -22.32 -10.11
N SER A 775 -1.69 -21.29 -10.37
CA SER A 775 -2.87 -20.99 -9.56
C SER A 775 -3.84 -22.16 -9.41
N SER A 776 -3.99 -22.98 -10.46
CA SER A 776 -4.80 -24.20 -10.43
C SER A 776 -4.39 -25.19 -9.32
N GLN A 777 -3.10 -25.46 -9.20
CA GLN A 777 -2.56 -26.38 -8.19
C GLN A 777 -2.53 -25.74 -6.81
N LEU A 778 -2.16 -24.45 -6.73
CA LEU A 778 -2.16 -23.70 -5.48
C LEU A 778 -3.56 -23.70 -4.85
N VAL A 779 -4.61 -23.40 -5.62
CA VAL A 779 -5.97 -23.38 -5.08
C VAL A 779 -6.41 -24.79 -4.68
N ALA A 780 -6.17 -25.80 -5.51
CA ALA A 780 -6.59 -27.16 -5.22
C ALA A 780 -5.83 -27.81 -4.04
N SER A 781 -4.61 -27.38 -3.72
CA SER A 781 -3.88 -27.86 -2.55
C SER A 781 -4.32 -27.18 -1.24
N HIS A 782 -4.89 -25.98 -1.33
CA HIS A 782 -5.30 -25.18 -0.17
C HIS A 782 -6.79 -25.31 0.16
N LEU A 783 -7.65 -25.57 -0.83
CA LEU A 783 -9.09 -25.70 -0.65
C LEU A 783 -9.54 -27.17 -0.77
N ASP A 784 -10.42 -27.60 0.13
CA ASP A 784 -11.06 -28.91 0.09
C ASP A 784 -12.25 -28.93 -0.91
N ILE A 785 -11.92 -28.88 -2.21
CA ILE A 785 -12.92 -28.88 -3.29
C ILE A 785 -13.73 -30.18 -3.29
N GLU A 786 -13.10 -31.32 -3.01
CA GLU A 786 -13.77 -32.62 -2.98
C GLU A 786 -14.79 -32.70 -1.83
N GLY A 787 -14.51 -32.04 -0.69
CA GLY A 787 -15.45 -31.88 0.42
C GLY A 787 -16.75 -31.16 0.05
N SER A 788 -16.78 -30.36 -1.03
CA SER A 788 -18.01 -29.74 -1.54
C SER A 788 -18.83 -30.67 -2.45
N GLY A 789 -18.36 -31.89 -2.72
CA GLY A 789 -19.00 -32.85 -3.61
C GLY A 789 -18.59 -32.72 -5.09
N ALA A 790 -17.74 -31.76 -5.45
CA ALA A 790 -17.23 -31.57 -6.81
C ALA A 790 -15.81 -32.11 -6.98
N GLN A 791 -15.45 -32.59 -8.17
CA GLN A 791 -14.08 -33.01 -8.47
C GLN A 791 -13.30 -31.91 -9.22
N PRO A 792 -12.07 -31.56 -8.80
CA PRO A 792 -11.26 -30.60 -9.54
C PRO A 792 -10.71 -31.23 -10.83
N LEU A 793 -10.84 -30.52 -11.96
CA LEU A 793 -10.26 -30.89 -13.25
C LEU A 793 -8.90 -30.20 -13.41
N LEU A 794 -7.83 -30.87 -12.97
CA LEU A 794 -6.45 -30.36 -12.96
C LEU A 794 -5.62 -31.07 -14.03
N PHE A 795 -5.14 -30.32 -15.02
CA PHE A 795 -4.23 -30.84 -16.03
C PHE A 795 -3.42 -29.72 -16.71
N PRO A 796 -2.15 -29.95 -17.07
CA PRO A 796 -1.39 -29.02 -17.89
C PRO A 796 -1.94 -29.00 -19.31
N LEU A 797 -1.94 -27.82 -19.93
CA LEU A 797 -2.42 -27.66 -21.29
C LEU A 797 -1.61 -26.62 -22.08
N HIS A 798 -1.01 -27.09 -23.17
CA HIS A 798 -0.49 -26.27 -24.25
C HIS A 798 -1.58 -26.08 -25.30
N MET A 799 -1.94 -24.82 -25.55
CA MET A 799 -2.90 -24.42 -26.57
C MET A 799 -2.27 -24.28 -27.95
N GLN A 800 -0.99 -23.91 -28.06
CA GLN A 800 -0.32 -23.60 -29.33
C GLN A 800 -0.20 -24.81 -30.28
N GLN A 801 0.19 -25.98 -29.77
CA GLN A 801 0.51 -27.15 -30.59
C GLN A 801 -0.59 -28.21 -30.55
N GLU A 802 -1.31 -28.40 -31.68
CA GLU A 802 -2.45 -29.34 -31.77
C GLU A 802 -2.10 -30.75 -31.29
N GLN A 803 -0.93 -31.28 -31.67
CA GLN A 803 -0.50 -32.63 -31.31
C GLN A 803 -0.24 -32.79 -29.80
N ILE A 804 0.36 -31.77 -29.17
CA ILE A 804 0.64 -31.76 -27.72
C ILE A 804 -0.70 -31.63 -26.97
N ARG A 805 -1.51 -30.64 -27.35
CA ARG A 805 -2.85 -30.40 -26.79
C ARG A 805 -3.72 -31.65 -26.81
N ALA A 806 -3.77 -32.33 -27.95
CA ALA A 806 -4.54 -33.57 -28.11
C ALA A 806 -4.02 -34.72 -27.23
N LYS A 807 -2.72 -34.75 -26.91
CA LYS A 807 -2.12 -35.73 -25.99
C LYS A 807 -2.47 -35.40 -24.54
N GLU A 808 -2.41 -34.12 -24.16
CA GLU A 808 -2.68 -33.62 -22.80
C GLU A 808 -4.16 -33.67 -22.41
N LEU A 809 -5.08 -33.65 -23.38
CA LEU A 809 -6.52 -33.84 -23.12
C LEU A 809 -6.94 -35.31 -22.95
N LYS A 810 -6.08 -36.29 -23.26
CA LYS A 810 -6.44 -37.73 -23.12
C LYS A 810 -6.79 -38.16 -21.70
N PRO A 811 -6.06 -37.73 -20.64
CA PRO A 811 -6.43 -38.01 -19.25
C PRO A 811 -7.81 -37.46 -18.89
N LEU A 812 -8.18 -36.28 -19.39
CA LEU A 812 -9.50 -35.70 -19.19
C LEU A 812 -10.61 -36.59 -19.77
N ALA A 813 -10.42 -37.15 -20.98
CA ALA A 813 -11.37 -38.13 -21.53
C ALA A 813 -11.61 -39.32 -20.61
N ARG A 814 -10.54 -39.84 -19.99
CA ARG A 814 -10.63 -40.96 -19.04
C ARG A 814 -11.38 -40.56 -17.78
N GLN A 815 -11.08 -39.38 -17.22
CA GLN A 815 -11.74 -38.85 -16.03
C GLN A 815 -13.24 -38.60 -16.28
N LEU A 816 -13.61 -38.10 -17.46
CA LEU A 816 -15.00 -37.83 -17.81
C LEU A 816 -15.75 -39.08 -18.30
N GLY A 817 -15.04 -40.15 -18.67
CA GLY A 817 -15.64 -41.37 -19.23
C GLY A 817 -16.10 -41.22 -20.68
N LEU A 818 -15.43 -40.38 -21.48
CA LEU A 818 -15.82 -40.01 -22.84
C LEU A 818 -14.84 -40.55 -23.90
N PRO A 819 -15.33 -40.88 -25.11
CA PRO A 819 -14.46 -41.33 -26.20
C PRO A 819 -13.58 -40.18 -26.73
N LEU A 820 -12.39 -40.50 -27.23
CA LEU A 820 -11.47 -39.50 -27.81
C LEU A 820 -12.06 -38.74 -29.00
N SER A 821 -13.02 -39.34 -29.73
CA SER A 821 -13.74 -38.66 -30.81
C SER A 821 -14.59 -37.49 -30.31
N ALA A 822 -15.20 -37.62 -29.13
CA ALA A 822 -15.97 -36.54 -28.50
C ALA A 822 -15.06 -35.37 -28.11
N LEU A 823 -13.88 -35.64 -27.54
CA LEU A 823 -12.89 -34.59 -27.26
C LEU A 823 -12.42 -33.87 -28.52
N LYS A 824 -12.22 -34.59 -29.62
CA LYS A 824 -11.83 -33.98 -30.90
C LYS A 824 -12.92 -33.07 -31.45
N ALA A 825 -14.19 -33.47 -31.33
CA ALA A 825 -15.33 -32.64 -31.71
C ALA A 825 -15.42 -31.38 -30.82
N ALA A 826 -15.30 -31.54 -29.50
CA ALA A 826 -15.32 -30.46 -28.52
C ALA A 826 -14.17 -29.47 -28.72
N THR A 827 -12.96 -29.95 -28.99
CA THR A 827 -11.78 -29.10 -29.31
C THR A 827 -12.08 -28.23 -30.52
N ARG A 828 -12.58 -28.82 -31.62
CA ARG A 828 -12.94 -28.06 -32.83
C ARG A 828 -14.09 -27.08 -32.60
N ALA A 829 -15.04 -27.43 -31.74
CA ALA A 829 -16.12 -26.51 -31.35
C ALA A 829 -15.58 -25.30 -30.59
N GLY A 830 -14.67 -25.53 -29.64
CA GLY A 830 -13.93 -24.49 -28.92
C GLY A 830 -13.14 -23.57 -29.85
N GLU A 831 -12.33 -24.12 -30.76
CA GLU A 831 -11.53 -23.34 -31.73
C GLU A 831 -12.41 -22.43 -32.60
N ARG A 832 -13.54 -22.95 -33.11
CA ARG A 832 -14.49 -22.15 -33.91
C ARG A 832 -15.12 -21.02 -33.10
N ALA A 833 -15.52 -21.31 -31.85
CA ALA A 833 -16.10 -20.30 -30.97
C ALA A 833 -15.09 -19.20 -30.63
N GLN A 834 -13.84 -19.57 -30.38
CA GLN A 834 -12.75 -18.67 -30.06
C GLN A 834 -12.37 -17.77 -31.24
N ALA A 835 -12.21 -18.35 -32.44
CA ALA A 835 -11.96 -17.59 -33.66
C ALA A 835 -13.08 -16.58 -33.97
N ARG A 836 -14.34 -16.97 -33.74
CA ARG A 836 -15.50 -16.09 -33.88
C ARG A 836 -15.51 -14.95 -32.86
N PHE A 837 -15.07 -15.18 -31.63
CA PHE A 837 -14.92 -14.13 -30.64
C PHE A 837 -13.85 -13.13 -31.06
N TYR A 838 -12.63 -13.58 -31.38
CA TYR A 838 -11.55 -12.70 -31.84
C TYR A 838 -11.90 -11.90 -33.08
N GLY A 839 -12.55 -12.53 -34.07
CA GLY A 839 -13.01 -11.84 -35.28
C GLY A 839 -13.99 -10.70 -34.97
N ARG A 840 -14.95 -10.93 -34.07
CA ARG A 840 -15.95 -9.92 -33.69
C ARG A 840 -15.37 -8.79 -32.84
N VAL A 841 -14.46 -9.09 -31.91
CA VAL A 841 -13.76 -8.06 -31.13
C VAL A 841 -12.92 -7.17 -32.06
N ARG A 842 -12.18 -7.78 -32.99
CA ARG A 842 -11.39 -7.05 -34.00
C ARG A 842 -12.26 -6.16 -34.88
N GLU A 843 -13.31 -6.70 -35.49
CA GLU A 843 -14.24 -5.94 -36.33
C GLU A 843 -14.85 -4.76 -35.54
N ARG A 844 -15.20 -5.00 -34.28
CA ARG A 844 -15.77 -3.96 -33.44
C ARG A 844 -14.76 -2.86 -33.12
N GLY A 845 -13.51 -3.23 -32.87
CA GLY A 845 -12.38 -2.34 -32.66
C GLY A 845 -12.05 -1.50 -33.88
N GLU A 846 -11.99 -2.10 -35.07
CA GLU A 846 -11.80 -1.38 -36.35
C GLU A 846 -12.88 -0.30 -36.55
N ARG A 847 -14.16 -0.61 -36.26
CA ARG A 847 -15.25 0.37 -36.29
C ARG A 847 -15.10 1.46 -35.23
N ALA A 848 -14.61 1.13 -34.03
CA ALA A 848 -14.37 2.12 -32.97
C ALA A 848 -13.27 3.09 -33.37
N LEU A 849 -12.13 2.59 -33.85
CA LEU A 849 -10.97 3.39 -34.30
C LEU A 849 -11.30 4.26 -35.53
N ALA A 850 -12.15 3.78 -36.42
CA ALA A 850 -12.63 4.56 -37.57
C ALA A 850 -13.59 5.71 -37.19
N SER A 851 -14.14 5.70 -35.98
CA SER A 851 -15.14 6.66 -35.50
C SER A 851 -14.64 7.52 -34.34
N LEU A 852 -13.32 7.65 -34.17
CA LEU A 852 -12.72 8.55 -33.19
C LEU A 852 -12.98 10.00 -33.57
N SER A 853 -13.42 10.79 -32.60
CA SER A 853 -13.61 12.24 -32.72
C SER A 853 -12.39 12.98 -32.18
N PRO A 854 -11.95 14.08 -32.81
CA PRO A 854 -10.95 14.97 -32.22
C PRO A 854 -11.37 15.56 -30.86
N ASP A 855 -12.68 15.71 -30.62
CA ASP A 855 -13.24 16.32 -29.41
C ASP A 855 -13.37 15.34 -28.23
N THR A 856 -13.12 14.05 -28.45
CA THR A 856 -13.26 13.00 -27.44
C THR A 856 -11.95 12.25 -27.29
N PRO A 857 -11.19 12.47 -26.20
CA PRO A 857 -9.94 11.77 -25.96
C PRO A 857 -10.13 10.24 -26.02
N ALA A 858 -9.43 9.57 -26.93
CA ALA A 858 -9.49 8.13 -27.08
C ALA A 858 -8.38 7.49 -26.24
N VAL A 859 -8.76 6.73 -25.21
CA VAL A 859 -7.82 6.20 -24.21
C VAL A 859 -7.80 4.68 -24.27
N VAL A 860 -6.68 4.10 -24.67
CA VAL A 860 -6.47 2.64 -24.62
C VAL A 860 -6.10 2.25 -23.19
N LEU A 861 -6.87 1.33 -22.60
CA LEU A 861 -6.47 0.68 -21.35
C LEU A 861 -5.53 -0.47 -21.67
N VAL A 862 -4.24 -0.24 -21.44
CA VAL A 862 -3.16 -1.18 -21.69
C VAL A 862 -2.96 -2.05 -20.45
N GLY A 863 -2.99 -3.36 -20.62
CA GLY A 863 -2.86 -4.33 -19.55
C GLY A 863 -3.33 -5.70 -19.99
N ARG A 864 -3.47 -6.64 -19.06
CA ARG A 864 -4.10 -7.94 -19.38
C ARG A 864 -5.61 -7.82 -19.28
N PRO A 865 -6.39 -8.56 -20.10
CA PRO A 865 -7.85 -8.55 -20.01
C PRO A 865 -8.39 -8.84 -18.61
N TYR A 866 -7.72 -9.71 -17.84
CA TYR A 866 -8.12 -10.00 -16.46
C TYR A 866 -7.85 -8.85 -15.46
N ASN A 867 -7.01 -7.88 -15.83
CA ASN A 867 -6.82 -6.64 -15.08
C ASN A 867 -7.78 -5.56 -15.55
N THR A 868 -7.94 -5.40 -16.87
CA THR A 868 -8.63 -4.25 -17.48
C THR A 868 -10.12 -4.46 -17.68
N CYS A 869 -10.60 -5.71 -17.78
CA CYS A 869 -12.00 -6.02 -18.08
C CYS A 869 -12.80 -6.52 -16.87
N ASP A 870 -12.15 -6.92 -15.78
CA ASP A 870 -12.85 -7.16 -14.52
C ASP A 870 -13.05 -5.82 -13.80
N LEU A 871 -14.30 -5.34 -13.77
CA LEU A 871 -14.64 -4.02 -13.22
C LEU A 871 -14.26 -3.87 -11.74
N ALA A 872 -14.27 -4.93 -10.95
CA ALA A 872 -13.84 -4.85 -9.56
C ALA A 872 -12.31 -4.72 -9.46
N VAL A 873 -11.56 -5.42 -10.32
CA VAL A 873 -10.09 -5.36 -10.36
C VAL A 873 -9.60 -4.01 -10.91
N CYS A 874 -10.16 -3.53 -12.02
CA CYS A 874 -9.80 -2.22 -12.56
C CYS A 874 -10.47 -1.05 -11.84
N GLN A 875 -11.18 -1.30 -10.74
CA GLN A 875 -11.90 -0.27 -9.95
C GLN A 875 -12.81 0.61 -10.84
N ASP A 876 -13.58 -0.01 -11.73
CA ASP A 876 -14.53 0.65 -12.64
C ASP A 876 -13.91 1.72 -13.56
N LEU A 877 -12.59 1.66 -13.80
CA LEU A 877 -11.84 2.64 -14.60
C LEU A 877 -12.46 2.97 -15.97
N PRO A 878 -12.95 2.01 -16.78
CA PRO A 878 -13.64 2.33 -18.03
C PRO A 878 -14.85 3.25 -17.82
N LEU A 879 -15.67 3.00 -16.82
CA LEU A 879 -16.86 3.80 -16.54
C LEU A 879 -16.46 5.22 -16.11
N LYS A 880 -15.44 5.34 -15.26
CA LYS A 880 -14.91 6.64 -14.80
C LYS A 880 -14.37 7.50 -15.93
N LEU A 881 -13.60 6.92 -16.85
CA LEU A 881 -13.08 7.65 -18.01
C LEU A 881 -14.21 8.16 -18.91
N ARG A 882 -15.29 7.38 -19.08
CA ARG A 882 -16.50 7.84 -19.79
C ARG A 882 -17.14 9.04 -19.10
N LYS A 883 -17.23 9.03 -17.76
CA LYS A 883 -17.72 10.19 -16.99
C LYS A 883 -16.83 11.43 -17.16
N MET A 884 -15.53 11.23 -17.37
CA MET A 884 -14.56 12.30 -17.64
C MET A 884 -14.55 12.76 -19.10
N GLY A 885 -15.42 12.22 -19.96
CA GLY A 885 -15.51 12.60 -21.37
C GLY A 885 -14.50 11.90 -22.29
N ALA A 886 -13.82 10.86 -21.81
CA ALA A 886 -12.89 10.06 -22.61
C ALA A 886 -13.55 8.74 -23.09
N LEU A 887 -13.16 8.25 -24.27
CA LEU A 887 -13.57 6.96 -24.80
C LEU A 887 -12.54 5.88 -24.41
N PRO A 888 -12.83 5.00 -23.44
CA PRO A 888 -11.94 3.90 -23.08
C PRO A 888 -12.02 2.78 -24.13
N ILE A 889 -10.87 2.28 -24.57
CA ILE A 889 -10.73 1.23 -25.59
C ILE A 889 -10.00 0.01 -24.98
N PRO A 890 -10.59 -1.19 -25.01
CA PRO A 890 -9.89 -2.42 -24.63
C PRO A 890 -8.69 -2.70 -25.54
N ILE A 891 -7.57 -3.15 -24.98
CA ILE A 891 -6.34 -3.44 -25.72
C ILE A 891 -6.55 -4.41 -26.90
N ASP A 892 -7.42 -5.40 -26.75
CA ASP A 892 -7.67 -6.43 -27.77
C ASP A 892 -8.63 -5.99 -28.88
N MET A 893 -9.17 -4.77 -28.79
CA MET A 893 -9.83 -4.09 -29.91
C MET A 893 -8.84 -3.36 -30.83
N LEU A 894 -7.55 -3.26 -30.47
CA LEU A 894 -6.53 -2.78 -31.38
C LEU A 894 -6.14 -3.86 -32.41
N PRO A 895 -5.66 -3.49 -33.61
CA PRO A 895 -5.18 -4.42 -34.61
C PRO A 895 -3.80 -4.98 -34.24
N LEU A 896 -3.62 -5.58 -33.06
CA LEU A 896 -2.33 -6.00 -32.51
C LEU A 896 -1.51 -6.89 -33.46
N ARG A 897 -2.19 -7.69 -34.28
CA ARG A 897 -1.59 -8.60 -35.28
C ARG A 897 -0.99 -7.87 -36.49
N SER A 898 -1.22 -6.58 -36.68
CA SER A 898 -0.61 -5.79 -37.77
C SER A 898 0.80 -5.33 -37.44
N VAL A 899 1.25 -5.49 -36.19
CA VAL A 899 2.58 -5.08 -35.75
C VAL A 899 3.45 -6.31 -35.55
N ASP A 900 4.61 -6.33 -36.20
CA ASP A 900 5.68 -7.26 -35.89
C ASP A 900 6.65 -6.61 -34.88
N ILE A 901 6.74 -7.20 -33.69
CA ILE A 901 7.65 -6.73 -32.62
C ILE A 901 8.98 -7.47 -32.63
N HIS A 902 9.14 -8.52 -33.43
CA HIS A 902 10.29 -9.43 -33.40
C HIS A 902 11.60 -8.71 -33.71
N GLU A 903 11.62 -7.74 -34.62
CA GLU A 903 12.84 -7.00 -34.97
C GLU A 903 13.52 -6.32 -33.76
N ARG A 904 12.73 -5.84 -32.80
CA ARG A 904 13.25 -5.18 -31.57
C ARG A 904 13.19 -6.09 -30.34
N HIS A 905 12.31 -7.09 -30.36
CA HIS A 905 11.99 -7.93 -29.21
C HIS A 905 11.75 -9.39 -29.66
N ALA A 906 12.76 -10.01 -30.26
CA ALA A 906 12.68 -11.37 -30.80
C ALA A 906 12.27 -12.43 -29.77
N ASP A 907 12.66 -12.24 -28.50
CA ASP A 907 12.44 -13.19 -27.41
C ASP A 907 11.49 -12.65 -26.34
N MET A 908 10.48 -11.86 -26.70
CA MET A 908 9.46 -11.46 -25.73
C MET A 908 8.62 -12.68 -25.32
N PHE A 909 9.08 -13.37 -24.27
CA PHE A 909 8.54 -14.66 -23.83
C PHE A 909 7.07 -14.58 -23.40
N TRP A 910 6.69 -13.48 -22.75
CA TRP A 910 5.34 -13.30 -22.21
C TRP A 910 4.34 -12.91 -23.29
N ARG A 911 3.28 -13.71 -23.46
CA ARG A 911 2.18 -13.42 -24.38
C ARG A 911 1.60 -12.02 -24.19
N SER A 912 1.32 -11.65 -22.95
CA SER A 912 0.78 -10.32 -22.62
C SER A 912 1.77 -9.21 -22.93
N GLY A 913 3.07 -9.45 -22.74
CA GLY A 913 4.12 -8.52 -23.14
C GLY A 913 4.11 -8.26 -24.64
N GLN A 914 3.86 -9.29 -25.45
CA GLN A 914 3.77 -9.13 -26.90
C GLN A 914 2.58 -8.25 -27.32
N ASP A 915 1.40 -8.46 -26.72
CA ASP A 915 0.23 -7.62 -26.97
C ASP A 915 0.44 -6.17 -26.52
N ILE A 916 1.04 -5.97 -25.35
CA ILE A 916 1.32 -4.66 -24.79
C ILE A 916 2.31 -3.87 -25.65
N LEU A 917 3.37 -4.52 -26.15
CA LEU A 917 4.34 -3.86 -27.02
C LEU A 917 3.77 -3.56 -28.41
N ALA A 918 2.98 -4.47 -28.98
CA ALA A 918 2.25 -4.22 -30.22
C ALA A 918 1.27 -3.04 -30.07
N ALA A 919 0.53 -2.99 -28.97
CA ALA A 919 -0.33 -1.86 -28.62
C ALA A 919 0.46 -0.56 -28.47
N GLY A 920 1.62 -0.61 -27.79
CA GLY A 920 2.52 0.53 -27.64
C GLY A 920 2.96 1.13 -28.99
N LYS A 921 3.29 0.28 -29.98
CA LYS A 921 3.61 0.75 -31.33
C LYS A 921 2.42 1.44 -32.01
N ILE A 922 1.23 0.83 -31.93
CA ILE A 922 0.00 1.40 -32.53
C ILE A 922 -0.33 2.75 -31.90
N ILE A 923 -0.22 2.86 -30.57
CA ILE A 923 -0.49 4.09 -29.84
C ILE A 923 0.57 5.16 -30.15
N ALA A 924 1.84 4.78 -30.29
CA ALA A 924 2.89 5.70 -30.71
C ALA A 924 2.65 6.27 -32.12
N ASP A 925 2.16 5.43 -33.04
CA ASP A 925 1.93 5.80 -34.44
C ASP A 925 0.63 6.58 -34.68
N ASP A 926 -0.36 6.49 -33.80
CA ASP A 926 -1.65 7.20 -33.91
C ASP A 926 -1.78 8.28 -32.83
N GLU A 927 -1.56 9.54 -33.20
CA GLU A 927 -1.64 10.71 -32.31
C GLU A 927 -2.99 10.83 -31.59
N ARG A 928 -4.08 10.28 -32.15
CA ARG A 928 -5.42 10.32 -31.56
C ARG A 928 -5.57 9.41 -30.34
N LEU A 929 -4.70 8.40 -30.20
CA LEU A 929 -4.75 7.41 -29.13
C LEU A 929 -3.88 7.82 -27.95
N GLN A 930 -4.39 7.68 -26.75
CA GLN A 930 -3.67 7.90 -25.49
C GLN A 930 -3.61 6.60 -24.70
N ALA A 931 -2.66 6.45 -23.78
CA ALA A 931 -2.48 5.21 -23.03
C ALA A 931 -2.67 5.42 -21.52
N ILE A 932 -3.45 4.52 -20.91
CA ILE A 932 -3.40 4.27 -19.47
C ILE A 932 -2.97 2.82 -19.27
N TYR A 933 -1.82 2.61 -18.63
CA TYR A 933 -1.28 1.30 -18.31
C TYR A 933 -1.77 0.85 -16.93
N LEU A 934 -2.47 -0.28 -16.86
CA LEU A 934 -3.00 -0.85 -15.63
C LEU A 934 -2.24 -2.12 -15.22
N THR A 935 -1.45 -2.00 -14.16
CA THR A 935 -0.72 -3.11 -13.51
C THR A 935 -1.38 -3.51 -12.19
N SER A 936 -1.00 -4.66 -11.65
CA SER A 936 -1.36 -5.08 -10.29
C SER A 936 -0.12 -5.10 -9.41
N PHE A 937 -0.26 -4.77 -8.14
CA PHE A 937 0.82 -4.95 -7.16
C PHE A 937 1.33 -6.40 -7.19
N ASP A 938 2.64 -6.56 -7.02
CA ASP A 938 3.35 -7.85 -7.09
C ASP A 938 3.33 -8.52 -8.49
N CYS A 939 3.10 -7.75 -9.57
CA CYS A 939 3.17 -8.27 -10.92
C CYS A 939 4.63 -8.40 -11.41
N GLY A 940 5.17 -9.61 -11.31
CA GLY A 940 6.52 -9.94 -11.82
C GLY A 940 6.78 -9.50 -13.26
N PRO A 941 5.95 -9.86 -14.26
CA PRO A 941 6.18 -9.45 -15.64
C PRO A 941 6.20 -7.92 -15.86
N ASP A 942 5.36 -7.15 -15.15
CA ASP A 942 5.29 -5.69 -15.34
C ASP A 942 6.49 -4.93 -14.80
N SER A 943 7.22 -5.50 -13.83
CA SER A 943 8.49 -4.95 -13.37
C SER A 943 9.50 -4.71 -14.50
N PHE A 944 9.35 -5.41 -15.63
CA PHE A 944 10.13 -5.20 -16.85
C PHE A 944 9.32 -4.55 -17.98
N LEU A 945 8.07 -5.00 -18.20
CA LEU A 945 7.28 -4.63 -19.37
C LEU A 945 6.94 -3.14 -19.44
N VAL A 946 6.69 -2.48 -18.31
CA VAL A 946 6.39 -1.04 -18.28
C VAL A 946 7.54 -0.22 -18.88
N SER A 947 8.79 -0.61 -18.59
CA SER A 947 9.97 0.08 -19.14
C SER A 947 10.08 -0.09 -20.66
N PHE A 948 9.76 -1.27 -21.19
CA PHE A 948 9.73 -1.52 -22.63
C PHE A 948 8.58 -0.76 -23.30
N PHE A 949 7.40 -0.75 -22.68
CA PHE A 949 6.25 0.01 -23.17
C PHE A 949 6.54 1.52 -23.25
N ARG A 950 7.17 2.10 -22.22
CA ARG A 950 7.62 3.50 -22.22
C ARG A 950 8.56 3.79 -23.38
N ARG A 951 9.55 2.92 -23.63
CA ARG A 951 10.47 3.08 -24.78
C ARG A 951 9.76 2.96 -26.14
N MET A 952 8.68 2.17 -26.22
CA MET A 952 7.89 2.05 -27.44
C MET A 952 7.08 3.32 -27.73
N LEU A 953 6.59 4.00 -26.70
CA LEU A 953 5.86 5.27 -26.83
C LEU A 953 6.76 6.47 -27.13
N GLY A 954 8.04 6.42 -26.75
CA GLY A 954 8.96 7.54 -26.92
C GLY A 954 8.56 8.72 -26.03
N ASP A 955 8.40 9.90 -26.63
CA ASP A 955 8.05 11.14 -25.91
C ASP A 955 6.55 11.26 -25.61
N LYS A 956 5.72 10.32 -26.12
CA LYS A 956 4.28 10.34 -25.90
C LYS A 956 3.94 9.96 -24.45
N PRO A 957 3.26 10.83 -23.68
CA PRO A 957 2.97 10.55 -22.28
C PRO A 957 1.93 9.43 -22.14
N PHE A 958 2.01 8.70 -21.04
CA PHE A 958 1.00 7.73 -20.63
C PHE A 958 0.86 7.73 -19.11
N LEU A 959 -0.33 7.38 -18.61
CA LEU A 959 -0.56 7.25 -17.18
C LEU A 959 -0.38 5.79 -16.75
N GLU A 960 0.40 5.57 -15.69
CA GLU A 960 0.58 4.26 -15.07
C GLU A 960 -0.27 4.18 -13.79
N LEU A 961 -1.10 3.15 -13.69
CA LEU A 961 -1.98 2.87 -12.55
C LEU A 961 -1.70 1.45 -12.01
N GLU A 962 -1.54 1.36 -10.70
CA GLU A 962 -1.36 0.10 -9.97
C GLU A 962 -2.56 -0.18 -9.07
N VAL A 963 -3.11 -1.39 -9.14
CA VAL A 963 -4.22 -1.86 -8.29
C VAL A 963 -3.79 -3.00 -7.35
N ASP A 964 -4.40 -3.09 -6.18
CA ASP A 964 -4.16 -4.17 -5.20
C ASP A 964 -5.45 -4.56 -4.47
N ASP A 965 -5.41 -5.57 -3.60
CA ASP A 965 -6.54 -6.03 -2.77
C ASP A 965 -6.98 -5.01 -1.70
N HIS A 966 -6.24 -3.92 -1.51
CA HIS A 966 -6.48 -2.86 -0.49
C HIS A 966 -6.81 -1.47 -1.06
N THR A 967 -6.83 -1.25 -2.38
CA THR A 967 -6.80 0.12 -2.92
C THR A 967 -8.06 0.96 -2.66
N ALA A 968 -7.87 2.12 -2.04
CA ALA A 968 -8.85 3.19 -1.92
C ALA A 968 -9.05 3.93 -3.27
N GLU A 969 -10.31 4.16 -3.63
CA GLU A 969 -10.74 4.60 -4.95
C GLU A 969 -10.27 6.02 -5.37
N ALA A 970 -10.08 6.92 -4.39
CA ALA A 970 -9.89 8.35 -4.62
C ALA A 970 -8.59 8.70 -5.39
N GLY A 971 -7.53 7.91 -5.22
CA GLY A 971 -6.23 8.18 -5.87
C GLY A 971 -6.25 7.96 -7.38
N ILE A 972 -7.04 7.00 -7.88
CA ILE A 972 -7.10 6.66 -9.31
C ILE A 972 -7.80 7.77 -10.11
N VAL A 973 -8.91 8.29 -9.58
CA VAL A 973 -9.71 9.34 -10.23
C VAL A 973 -8.89 10.61 -10.43
N THR A 974 -8.22 11.08 -9.38
CA THR A 974 -7.37 12.28 -9.43
C THR A 974 -6.25 12.16 -10.46
N ARG A 975 -5.60 10.98 -10.56
CA ARG A 975 -4.56 10.71 -11.57
C ARG A 975 -5.13 10.74 -13.00
N CYS A 976 -6.31 10.17 -13.21
CA CYS A 976 -6.96 10.19 -14.53
C CYS A 976 -7.37 11.60 -14.95
N GLU A 977 -7.91 12.41 -14.03
CA GLU A 977 -8.26 13.80 -14.29
C GLU A 977 -7.03 14.64 -14.64
N ALA A 978 -5.96 14.51 -13.87
CA ALA A 978 -4.70 15.21 -14.16
C ALA A 978 -4.13 14.82 -15.54
N PHE A 979 -4.18 13.53 -15.89
CA PHE A 979 -3.78 13.06 -17.21
C PHE A 979 -4.64 13.66 -18.32
N LEU A 980 -5.96 13.60 -18.21
CA LEU A 980 -6.87 14.17 -19.23
C LEU A 980 -6.74 15.71 -19.33
N ASP A 981 -6.55 16.41 -18.22
CA ASP A 981 -6.31 17.85 -18.20
C ASP A 981 -4.99 18.21 -18.92
N SER A 982 -3.92 17.42 -18.72
CA SER A 982 -2.62 17.63 -19.38
C SER A 982 -2.68 17.49 -20.91
N LEU A 983 -3.53 16.58 -21.41
CA LEU A 983 -3.76 16.39 -22.85
C LEU A 983 -4.45 17.61 -23.48
N ASN A 984 -5.41 18.22 -22.77
CA ASN A 984 -6.15 19.39 -23.24
C ASN A 984 -5.28 20.66 -23.29
N LEU A 985 -4.31 20.79 -22.38
CA LEU A 985 -3.37 21.92 -22.36
C LEU A 985 -2.33 21.81 -23.48
N SER A 986 -1.84 20.59 -23.76
CA SER A 986 -0.88 20.33 -24.84
C SER A 986 -1.47 20.61 -26.24
N ALA A 987 -2.79 20.48 -26.41
CA ALA A 987 -3.47 20.79 -27.67
C ALA A 987 -3.68 22.31 -27.91
N ARG A 988 -3.45 23.15 -26.88
CA ARG A 988 -3.60 24.62 -26.94
C ARG A 988 -2.27 25.36 -27.01
N ALA A 989 -1.17 24.71 -26.66
CA ALA A 989 0.20 25.17 -26.88
C ALA A 989 0.63 24.84 -28.32
#